data_AF-A0A1A9Z0Y7-F1
#
_entry.id   AF-A0A1A9Z0Y7-F1
#
_cell.length_a   1.000
_cell.length_b   1.000
_cell.length_c   1.000
_cell.angle_alpha   90.00
_cell.angle_beta   90.00
_cell.angle_gamma   90.00
#
_symmetry.space_group_name_H-M   'P 1'
#
loop_
_entity.id
_entity.type
_entity.pdbx_description
1 polymer ?
#
loop_
_entity_poly.entity_id
_entity_poly.type
_entity_poly.pdbx_seq_one_letter_code
_entity_poly.pdbx_strand_id
1 'polypeptide(L)'
;MLSTRRDLFNSSIIDQLENLQNNTAPFDGRKAQKKNQVKRILLPINPNLEITEIAYRTLQAKGPALIFENPIGYNIPVLCNLFGTQERILMGMGENTIDSLKELGNLIAFLRKPSVPRNFRDFFNMAPKFTTILNMLTKKIKNAPCQEEIISGDKVDLNILPIMRCWPEDVAPLITWGLTVTKGLYKTRQNLGIYRQQILSKNETLIRWLPNRGGSLDFQEWLKIKNNKNKTFPVAVALGSDPATMLAAVTPIPNNISEYSFAGLLRKNKTEVVKCISSELEVPANSEIILEGFLNDKFAQEGPHGDHTGYYNEIEVFPVFTVTHITKRKNPLYHSTYTGKPIDEPAMIGSVLNELFIPILQKQFPEIIDFYLPPECCSYRMSVISIHKMYLGHARQLMISIWSILRQFMYIKFIIVCDNDIDIRNWKEVMWSLSTRVDPMRDTILIDNMPIDYLDFSSPKKGLGSKIGLTTTGATILLNLDTLPESILFYRQMLQWFGGMGIIVLALAILPMLGVGGMQLYKAEMPGPIKDNKMRPRIAETAKTLCTTAGFTTDKIVNWPTFLPILLIFASCIGSCSGSTGGGIKVIRMILLYLQGSKELKKLVHPNAIYSIKVNDHALSNKILKNIWGFFLAYILIFIVSALIIIATGVDYCSAFSSVAAALNNVGIGFGIVENNFSSLHNFAKWILILTMLFGRLEIFTLLILFTPTFWRK
;
A
#
# COMPACT_ATOMS: atom_id res chain seq x y z
N MET A 1 -38.30 20.76 11.52
CA MET A 1 -37.24 19.73 11.65
C MET A 1 -35.80 20.23 11.45
N LEU A 2 -35.55 21.47 10.98
CA LEU A 2 -34.19 22.04 10.84
C LEU A 2 -33.75 22.95 12.02
N SER A 3 -34.64 23.27 12.97
CA SER A 3 -34.33 24.16 14.11
C SER A 3 -33.68 23.44 15.29
N THR A 4 -33.95 22.16 15.53
CA THR A 4 -33.47 21.44 16.72
C THR A 4 -31.99 21.03 16.69
N ARG A 5 -31.37 20.88 15.51
CA ARG A 5 -29.91 20.61 15.40
C ARG A 5 -29.04 21.85 15.63
N ARG A 6 -29.59 23.07 15.45
CA ARG A 6 -28.83 24.33 15.58
C ARG A 6 -28.47 24.66 17.02
N ASP A 7 -29.33 24.31 17.97
CA ASP A 7 -29.16 24.67 19.38
C ASP A 7 -28.25 23.68 20.14
N LEU A 8 -28.18 22.42 19.68
CA LEU A 8 -27.38 21.35 20.28
C LEU A 8 -25.90 21.73 20.41
N PHE A 9 -25.26 22.20 19.35
CA PHE A 9 -23.82 22.48 19.37
C PHE A 9 -23.43 23.86 19.91
N ASN A 10 -24.43 24.73 20.16
CA ASN A 10 -24.24 26.05 20.75
C ASN A 10 -24.62 26.08 22.23
N SER A 11 -24.95 24.92 22.82
CA SER A 11 -25.32 24.75 24.23
C SER A 11 -24.13 24.26 25.08
N SER A 12 -24.27 24.28 26.42
CA SER A 12 -23.21 23.85 27.34
C SER A 12 -22.80 22.40 27.10
N ILE A 13 -21.61 22.00 27.57
CA ILE A 13 -21.21 20.59 27.51
C ILE A 13 -22.19 19.70 28.28
N ILE A 14 -22.83 20.22 29.34
CA ILE A 14 -23.92 19.55 30.08
C ILE A 14 -25.13 19.34 29.19
N ASP A 15 -25.63 20.38 28.51
CA ASP A 15 -26.82 20.28 27.66
C ASP A 15 -26.59 19.26 26.52
N GLN A 16 -25.36 19.19 26.01
CA GLN A 16 -24.96 18.20 25.03
C GLN A 16 -24.90 16.79 25.63
N LEU A 17 -24.39 16.63 26.87
CA LEU A 17 -24.34 15.37 27.61
C LEU A 17 -25.71 14.86 28.07
N GLU A 18 -26.64 15.75 28.41
CA GLU A 18 -28.01 15.41 28.77
C GLU A 18 -28.83 15.08 27.53
N ASN A 19 -28.59 15.78 26.41
CA ASN A 19 -29.11 15.33 25.12
C ASN A 19 -28.49 14.01 24.66
N LEU A 20 -27.25 13.68 25.04
CA LEU A 20 -26.68 12.34 24.83
C LEU A 20 -27.43 11.25 25.62
N GLN A 21 -28.10 11.60 26.73
CA GLN A 21 -29.04 10.69 27.41
C GLN A 21 -30.42 10.65 26.73
N ASN A 22 -30.85 11.74 26.08
CA ASN A 22 -32.22 11.92 25.56
C ASN A 22 -32.41 11.74 24.05
N ASN A 23 -31.34 11.66 23.24
CA ASN A 23 -31.45 11.49 21.78
C ASN A 23 -31.91 10.07 21.39
N THR A 24 -33.22 9.84 21.49
CA THR A 24 -33.95 8.80 20.78
C THR A 24 -34.37 9.33 19.41
N ALA A 25 -33.87 8.74 18.33
CA ALA A 25 -34.52 8.91 17.04
C ALA A 25 -35.94 8.33 17.11
N PRO A 26 -36.99 9.03 16.67
CA PRO A 26 -38.31 8.43 16.55
C PRO A 26 -38.34 7.70 15.20
N PHE A 27 -38.06 6.40 15.12
CA PHE A 27 -38.57 5.52 14.05
C PHE A 27 -38.27 4.04 14.34
N ASP A 28 -39.35 3.26 14.32
CA ASP A 28 -39.49 1.80 14.36
C ASP A 28 -39.27 1.07 15.71
N GLY A 29 -40.34 0.38 16.15
CA GLY A 29 -40.57 -0.18 17.47
C GLY A 29 -39.86 -1.50 17.77
N ARG A 30 -38.66 -1.75 17.22
CA ARG A 30 -37.86 -2.94 17.54
C ARG A 30 -36.37 -2.59 17.55
N LYS A 31 -35.80 -2.38 18.75
CA LYS A 31 -34.37 -2.16 19.12
C LYS A 31 -33.96 -0.77 19.66
N ALA A 32 -34.76 -0.15 20.52
CA ALA A 32 -34.29 0.99 21.33
C ALA A 32 -33.73 0.51 22.69
N GLN A 33 -32.50 0.01 22.74
CA GLN A 33 -31.76 -0.07 24.01
C GLN A 33 -31.32 1.35 24.38
N LYS A 34 -31.79 1.88 25.51
CA LYS A 34 -31.27 3.10 26.14
C LYS A 34 -29.77 2.94 26.37
N LYS A 35 -28.91 3.55 25.53
CA LYS A 35 -27.48 3.61 25.82
C LYS A 35 -27.23 4.78 26.78
N ASN A 36 -27.10 4.49 28.08
CA ASN A 36 -26.64 5.45 29.08
C ASN A 36 -25.19 5.88 28.75
N GLN A 37 -25.00 6.93 27.95
CA GLN A 37 -23.68 7.42 27.53
C GLN A 37 -22.97 8.28 28.59
N VAL A 38 -23.69 8.69 29.63
CA VAL A 38 -23.19 9.54 30.71
C VAL A 38 -23.68 8.99 32.05
N LYS A 39 -22.78 8.92 33.04
CA LYS A 39 -23.08 8.51 34.41
C LYS A 39 -22.66 9.59 35.39
N ARG A 40 -23.62 10.08 36.18
CA ARG A 40 -23.40 10.95 37.33
C ARG A 40 -23.05 10.10 38.55
N ILE A 41 -21.97 10.47 39.25
CA ILE A 41 -21.43 9.82 40.45
C ILE A 41 -21.60 10.80 41.61
N LEU A 42 -22.49 10.44 42.53
CA LEU A 42 -22.82 11.25 43.73
C LEU A 42 -21.93 10.93 44.92
N LEU A 43 -21.23 9.79 44.88
CA LEU A 43 -20.31 9.39 45.94
C LEU A 43 -19.16 10.41 46.05
N PRO A 44 -18.68 10.69 47.28
CA PRO A 44 -17.50 11.52 47.47
C PRO A 44 -16.28 10.79 46.91
N ILE A 45 -15.62 11.36 45.89
CA ILE A 45 -14.44 10.77 45.24
C ILE A 45 -13.29 11.76 45.28
N ASN A 46 -12.07 11.29 45.55
CA ASN A 46 -10.88 12.13 45.60
C ASN A 46 -10.33 12.44 44.19
N PRO A 47 -10.15 13.71 43.79
CA PRO A 47 -9.45 14.05 42.54
C PRO A 47 -7.99 13.60 42.48
N ASN A 48 -7.39 13.32 43.64
CA ASN A 48 -6.07 12.71 43.74
C ASN A 48 -6.20 11.18 43.56
N LEU A 49 -5.78 10.68 42.38
CA LEU A 49 -5.74 9.26 41.97
C LEU A 49 -7.09 8.57 41.76
N GLU A 50 -8.09 8.75 42.63
CA GLU A 50 -9.32 7.93 42.59
C GLU A 50 -10.18 8.18 41.35
N ILE A 51 -10.35 9.45 40.94
CA ILE A 51 -11.05 9.79 39.70
C ILE A 51 -10.39 9.10 38.49
N THR A 52 -9.06 9.12 38.43
CA THR A 52 -8.29 8.48 37.37
C THR A 52 -8.51 6.97 37.33
N GLU A 53 -8.46 6.29 38.47
CA GLU A 53 -8.68 4.84 38.55
C GLU A 53 -10.08 4.44 38.06
N ILE A 54 -11.11 5.20 38.47
CA ILE A 54 -12.50 4.94 38.05
C ILE A 54 -12.64 5.20 36.54
N ALA A 55 -12.10 6.31 36.03
CA ALA A 55 -12.14 6.65 34.62
C ALA A 55 -11.35 5.63 33.77
N TYR A 56 -10.22 5.13 34.29
CA TYR A 56 -9.41 4.09 33.67
C TYR A 56 -10.16 2.78 33.50
N ARG A 57 -10.71 2.22 34.58
CA ARG A 57 -11.53 1.00 34.52
C ARG A 57 -12.75 1.17 33.62
N THR A 58 -13.38 2.33 33.68
CA THR A 58 -14.55 2.64 32.86
C THR A 58 -14.19 2.64 31.38
N LEU A 59 -13.06 3.25 30.99
CA LEU A 59 -12.60 3.24 29.60
C LEU A 59 -12.28 1.83 29.11
N GLN A 60 -11.55 1.03 29.90
CA GLN A 60 -11.25 -0.37 29.55
C GLN A 60 -12.53 -1.21 29.34
N ALA A 61 -13.57 -0.94 30.13
CA ALA A 61 -14.88 -1.56 30.00
C ALA A 61 -15.78 -0.93 28.90
N LYS A 62 -15.25 0.03 28.12
CA LYS A 62 -16.00 0.82 27.11
C LYS A 62 -17.25 1.50 27.69
N GLY A 63 -17.13 1.98 28.93
CA GLY A 63 -18.19 2.59 29.70
C GLY A 63 -18.52 4.04 29.32
N PRO A 64 -19.45 4.66 30.06
CA PRO A 64 -19.95 6.01 29.79
C PRO A 64 -18.92 7.11 30.13
N ALA A 65 -19.20 8.34 29.70
CA ALA A 65 -18.59 9.52 30.29
C ALA A 65 -19.01 9.66 31.76
N LEU A 66 -18.14 10.22 32.58
CA LEU A 66 -18.31 10.28 34.04
C LEU A 66 -18.39 11.72 34.51
N ILE A 67 -19.42 12.04 35.28
CA ILE A 67 -19.56 13.32 35.99
C ILE A 67 -19.49 13.02 37.48
N PHE A 68 -18.42 13.45 38.13
CA PHE A 68 -18.23 13.35 39.57
C PHE A 68 -18.78 14.63 40.22
N GLU A 69 -19.94 14.53 40.86
CA GLU A 69 -20.64 15.70 41.42
C GLU A 69 -20.09 16.12 42.78
N ASN A 70 -19.45 15.20 43.50
CA ASN A 70 -18.93 15.44 44.84
C ASN A 70 -17.42 15.14 44.94
N PRO A 71 -16.55 15.89 44.24
CA PRO A 71 -15.11 15.77 44.42
C PRO A 71 -14.69 16.26 45.81
N ILE A 72 -13.99 15.42 46.59
CA ILE A 72 -13.60 15.73 47.97
C ILE A 72 -12.77 17.02 48.01
N GLY A 73 -13.26 18.02 48.75
CA GLY A 73 -12.59 19.32 48.92
C GLY A 73 -12.97 20.39 47.89
N TYR A 74 -13.89 20.10 46.95
CA TYR A 74 -14.24 21.01 45.86
C TYR A 74 -15.76 21.08 45.63
N ASN A 75 -16.24 22.24 45.18
CA ASN A 75 -17.65 22.46 44.85
C ASN A 75 -17.95 22.37 43.34
N ILE A 76 -16.92 22.22 42.51
CA ILE A 76 -17.04 22.16 41.05
C ILE A 76 -17.01 20.69 40.64
N PRO A 77 -18.03 20.17 39.93
CA PRO A 77 -18.01 18.79 39.46
C PRO A 77 -16.93 18.55 38.40
N VAL A 78 -16.42 17.32 38.35
CA VAL A 78 -15.39 16.89 37.39
C VAL A 78 -16.02 16.04 36.29
N LEU A 79 -15.78 16.40 35.03
CA LEU A 79 -16.11 15.58 33.86
C LEU A 79 -14.87 14.87 33.35
N CYS A 80 -14.94 13.55 33.18
CA CYS A 80 -13.89 12.72 32.58
C CYS A 80 -14.45 11.68 31.63
N ASN A 81 -13.57 11.06 30.84
CA ASN A 81 -13.91 9.96 29.91
C ASN A 81 -14.97 10.36 28.86
N LEU A 82 -15.03 11.65 28.52
CA LEU A 82 -15.97 12.21 27.55
C LEU A 82 -15.82 11.53 26.18
N PHE A 83 -14.59 11.34 25.73
CA PHE A 83 -14.25 10.76 24.43
C PHE A 83 -13.73 9.31 24.53
N GLY A 84 -14.01 8.62 25.64
CA GLY A 84 -13.57 7.24 25.88
C GLY A 84 -14.19 6.16 24.99
N THR A 85 -15.06 6.52 24.04
CA THR A 85 -15.63 5.57 23.07
C THR A 85 -15.74 6.21 21.70
N GLN A 86 -15.64 5.38 20.65
CA GLN A 86 -15.81 5.80 19.27
C GLN A 86 -17.16 6.50 19.04
N GLU A 87 -18.25 5.98 19.59
CA GLU A 87 -19.58 6.58 19.42
C GLU A 87 -19.64 8.01 19.95
N ARG A 88 -19.06 8.29 21.12
CA ARG A 88 -19.04 9.65 21.68
C ARG A 88 -18.16 10.61 20.90
N ILE A 89 -17.05 10.13 20.33
CA ILE A 89 -16.20 10.94 19.45
C ILE A 89 -16.98 11.33 18.18
N LEU A 90 -17.62 10.36 17.53
CA LEU A 90 -18.46 10.62 16.35
C LEU A 90 -19.56 11.64 16.65
N MET A 91 -20.27 11.46 17.77
CA MET A 91 -21.30 12.41 18.22
C MET A 91 -20.73 13.80 18.46
N GLY A 92 -19.53 13.91 19.06
CA GLY A 92 -18.83 15.19 19.27
C GLY A 92 -18.42 15.89 17.97
N MET A 93 -18.25 15.14 16.88
CA MET A 93 -18.01 15.68 15.53
C MET A 93 -19.30 16.00 14.77
N GLY A 94 -20.47 15.74 15.35
CA GLY A 94 -21.76 15.88 14.68
C GLY A 94 -22.03 14.83 13.61
N GLU A 95 -21.41 13.65 13.77
CA GLU A 95 -21.48 12.51 12.87
C GLU A 95 -22.02 11.27 13.58
N ASN A 96 -22.60 10.33 12.84
CA ASN A 96 -23.23 9.12 13.40
C ASN A 96 -22.45 7.84 13.07
N THR A 97 -21.58 7.88 12.06
CA THR A 97 -20.94 6.70 11.46
C THR A 97 -19.49 7.02 11.10
N ILE A 98 -18.61 6.02 11.11
CA ILE A 98 -17.23 6.20 10.65
C ILE A 98 -17.17 6.71 9.19
N ASP A 99 -18.03 6.20 8.31
CA ASP A 99 -17.96 6.52 6.88
C ASP A 99 -18.17 8.01 6.58
N SER A 100 -18.93 8.73 7.43
CA SER A 100 -19.09 10.18 7.25
C SER A 100 -17.83 10.98 7.61
N LEU A 101 -16.91 10.41 8.41
CA LEU A 101 -15.57 10.98 8.59
C LEU A 101 -14.74 10.91 7.31
N LYS A 102 -14.90 9.86 6.49
CA LYS A 102 -14.21 9.76 5.20
C LYS A 102 -14.69 10.85 4.23
N GLU A 103 -15.98 11.19 4.24
CA GLU A 103 -16.51 12.32 3.48
C GLU A 103 -15.89 13.65 3.92
N LEU A 104 -15.73 13.85 5.23
CA LEU A 104 -15.03 15.02 5.77
C LEU A 104 -13.55 15.03 5.35
N GLY A 105 -12.86 13.89 5.39
CA GLY A 105 -11.50 13.73 4.88
C GLY A 105 -11.39 14.13 3.40
N ASN A 106 -12.37 13.75 2.58
CA ASN A 106 -12.47 14.17 1.17
C ASN A 106 -12.65 15.69 1.02
N LEU A 107 -13.45 16.32 1.89
CA LEU A 107 -13.61 17.77 1.92
C LEU A 107 -12.29 18.47 2.27
N ILE A 108 -11.56 17.99 3.28
CA ILE A 108 -10.24 18.53 3.66
C ILE A 108 -9.24 18.36 2.50
N ALA A 109 -9.24 17.20 1.85
CA ALA A 109 -8.40 16.92 0.69
C ALA A 109 -8.74 17.84 -0.51
N PHE A 110 -9.99 18.26 -0.63
CA PHE A 110 -10.42 19.26 -1.61
C PHE A 110 -9.96 20.68 -1.22
N LEU A 111 -10.11 21.08 0.04
CA LEU A 111 -9.65 22.39 0.52
C LEU A 111 -8.14 22.61 0.37
N ARG A 112 -7.33 21.55 0.47
CA ARG A 112 -5.87 21.62 0.25
C ARG A 112 -5.50 21.85 -1.22
N LYS A 113 -6.27 21.30 -2.16
CA LYS A 113 -6.05 21.42 -3.61
C LYS A 113 -7.40 21.48 -4.32
N PRO A 114 -8.02 22.68 -4.44
CA PRO A 114 -9.29 22.82 -5.12
C PRO A 114 -9.12 22.52 -6.61
N SER A 115 -9.99 21.68 -7.16
CA SER A 115 -10.07 21.48 -8.62
C SER A 115 -10.72 22.70 -9.27
N VAL A 116 -10.08 23.28 -10.27
CA VAL A 116 -10.67 24.39 -11.04
C VAL A 116 -11.88 23.86 -11.81
N PRO A 117 -13.10 24.41 -11.60
CA PRO A 117 -14.28 23.96 -12.32
C PRO A 117 -14.10 24.23 -13.81
N ARG A 118 -14.32 23.21 -14.64
CA ARG A 118 -14.15 23.33 -16.09
C ARG A 118 -15.44 23.85 -16.76
N ASN A 119 -16.61 23.58 -16.17
CA ASN A 119 -17.92 23.92 -16.71
C ASN A 119 -18.87 24.56 -15.66
N PHE A 120 -19.93 25.25 -16.13
CA PHE A 120 -20.98 25.82 -15.27
C PHE A 120 -21.72 24.77 -14.41
N ARG A 121 -21.81 23.51 -14.87
CA ARG A 121 -22.37 22.40 -14.09
C ARG A 121 -21.47 22.03 -12.90
N ASP A 122 -20.15 22.07 -13.07
CA ASP A 122 -19.20 21.83 -11.99
C ASP A 122 -19.26 22.95 -10.94
N PHE A 123 -19.50 24.19 -11.40
CA PHE A 123 -19.72 25.34 -10.51
C PHE A 123 -20.97 25.17 -9.64
N PHE A 124 -22.09 24.74 -10.22
CA PHE A 124 -23.32 24.44 -9.46
C PHE A 124 -23.11 23.27 -8.47
N ASN A 125 -22.36 22.23 -8.86
CA ASN A 125 -22.00 21.13 -7.96
C ASN A 125 -21.06 21.57 -6.81
N MET A 126 -20.36 22.70 -6.95
CA MET A 126 -19.53 23.29 -5.91
C MET A 126 -20.31 24.23 -4.97
N ALA A 127 -21.52 24.67 -5.32
CA ALA A 127 -22.31 25.62 -4.52
C ALA A 127 -22.60 25.15 -3.06
N PRO A 128 -22.93 23.86 -2.78
CA PRO A 128 -23.07 23.37 -1.40
C PRO A 128 -21.76 23.41 -0.59
N LYS A 129 -20.61 23.44 -1.27
CA LYS A 129 -19.30 23.57 -0.60
C LYS A 129 -19.04 25.01 -0.17
N PHE A 130 -19.69 26.01 -0.79
CA PHE A 130 -19.57 27.42 -0.38
C PHE A 130 -20.26 27.73 0.95
N THR A 131 -21.43 27.16 1.23
CA THR A 131 -22.06 27.28 2.56
C THR A 131 -21.21 26.65 3.65
N THR A 132 -20.53 25.55 3.31
CA THR A 132 -19.56 24.88 4.18
C THR A 132 -18.35 25.77 4.47
N ILE A 133 -17.86 26.52 3.46
CA ILE A 133 -16.80 27.52 3.63
C ILE A 133 -17.25 28.69 4.52
N LEU A 134 -18.50 29.14 4.40
CA LEU A 134 -19.03 30.22 5.26
C LEU A 134 -19.07 29.84 6.76
N ASN A 135 -19.23 28.55 7.07
CA ASN A 135 -19.20 28.03 8.44
C ASN A 135 -17.79 28.03 9.06
N MET A 136 -16.73 28.24 8.26
CA MET A 136 -15.35 28.36 8.74
C MET A 136 -15.06 29.69 9.45
N LEU A 137 -15.93 30.68 9.33
CA LEU A 137 -15.77 31.96 10.01
C LEU A 137 -16.17 31.84 11.48
N THR A 138 -15.49 32.59 12.36
CA THR A 138 -15.91 32.74 13.75
C THR A 138 -17.03 33.77 13.86
N LYS A 139 -17.94 33.56 14.82
CA LYS A 139 -18.97 34.54 15.19
C LYS A 139 -18.57 35.16 16.52
N LYS A 140 -18.20 36.44 16.49
CA LYS A 140 -17.85 37.18 17.70
C LYS A 140 -19.11 37.58 18.45
N ILE A 141 -19.17 37.30 19.74
CA ILE A 141 -20.26 37.72 20.62
C ILE A 141 -19.73 38.67 21.69
N LYS A 142 -20.62 39.52 22.24
CA LYS A 142 -20.26 40.51 23.27
C LYS A 142 -20.38 39.97 24.70
N ASN A 143 -21.43 39.20 24.98
CA ASN A 143 -21.69 38.60 26.28
C ASN A 143 -21.63 37.08 26.13
N ALA A 144 -20.81 36.43 26.94
CA ALA A 144 -20.60 34.98 26.87
C ALA A 144 -20.83 34.31 28.22
N PRO A 145 -21.42 33.10 28.26
CA PRO A 145 -21.58 32.34 29.49
C PRO A 145 -20.27 32.12 30.26
N CYS A 146 -19.15 31.95 29.54
CA CYS A 146 -17.85 31.73 30.17
C CYS A 146 -17.33 32.95 30.97
N GLN A 147 -17.98 34.12 30.88
CA GLN A 147 -17.61 35.35 31.56
C GLN A 147 -18.64 35.81 32.61
N GLU A 148 -19.54 34.92 33.05
CA GLU A 148 -20.55 35.23 34.07
C GLU A 148 -19.94 35.57 35.44
N GLU A 149 -18.91 34.84 35.85
CA GLU A 149 -18.14 35.10 37.06
C GLU A 149 -16.68 35.38 36.69
N ILE A 150 -16.11 36.46 37.24
CA ILE A 150 -14.76 36.92 36.95
C ILE A 150 -13.99 37.05 38.26
N ILE A 151 -12.90 36.30 38.38
CA ILE A 151 -11.93 36.37 39.48
C ILE A 151 -10.63 36.91 38.90
N SER A 152 -10.08 37.98 39.46
CA SER A 152 -8.90 38.65 38.91
C SER A 152 -7.90 39.11 39.98
N GLY A 153 -6.66 39.31 39.55
CA GLY A 153 -5.57 39.81 40.40
C GLY A 153 -5.25 38.87 41.57
N ASP A 154 -5.12 39.41 42.78
CA ASP A 154 -4.69 38.65 43.96
C ASP A 154 -5.67 37.56 44.41
N LYS A 155 -6.94 37.67 43.97
CA LYS A 155 -8.02 36.71 44.27
C LYS A 155 -7.93 35.43 43.43
N VAL A 156 -7.07 35.40 42.41
CA VAL A 156 -6.86 34.20 41.60
C VAL A 156 -6.22 33.12 42.46
N ASP A 157 -6.93 32.01 42.59
CA ASP A 157 -6.46 30.79 43.23
C ASP A 157 -6.91 29.57 42.40
N LEU A 158 -5.95 28.87 41.82
CA LEU A 158 -6.16 27.65 41.04
C LEU A 158 -6.58 26.47 41.92
N ASN A 159 -6.33 26.54 43.23
CA ASN A 159 -6.75 25.50 44.17
C ASN A 159 -8.27 25.41 44.34
N ILE A 160 -9.05 26.36 43.81
CA ILE A 160 -10.52 26.23 43.76
C ILE A 160 -10.98 25.21 42.72
N LEU A 161 -10.12 24.87 41.75
CA LEU A 161 -10.42 23.93 40.68
C LEU A 161 -10.06 22.51 41.13
N PRO A 162 -10.90 21.50 40.86
CA PRO A 162 -10.65 20.09 41.20
C PRO A 162 -9.63 19.45 40.23
N ILE A 163 -8.43 20.02 40.18
CA ILE A 163 -7.34 19.59 39.29
C ILE A 163 -6.85 18.23 39.77
N MET A 164 -6.81 17.27 38.86
CA MET A 164 -6.49 15.89 39.20
C MET A 164 -4.99 15.67 39.30
N ARG A 165 -4.57 14.81 40.23
CA ARG A 165 -3.26 14.14 40.18
C ARG A 165 -3.51 12.72 39.71
N CYS A 166 -2.90 12.34 38.58
CA CYS A 166 -3.33 11.17 37.83
C CYS A 166 -2.66 9.89 38.34
N TRP A 167 -1.35 9.96 38.61
CA TRP A 167 -0.54 8.81 38.99
C TRP A 167 0.22 9.02 40.30
N PRO A 168 0.57 7.94 41.03
CA PRO A 168 1.19 8.04 42.35
C PRO A 168 2.47 8.88 42.39
N GLU A 169 3.35 8.76 41.39
CA GLU A 169 4.63 9.51 41.35
C GLU A 169 4.54 10.82 40.55
N ASP A 170 3.34 11.25 40.14
CA ASP A 170 3.18 12.59 39.55
C ASP A 170 3.60 13.67 40.56
N VAL A 171 4.42 14.62 40.14
CA VAL A 171 4.99 15.65 41.04
C VAL A 171 3.92 16.62 41.59
N ALA A 172 2.86 16.88 40.84
CA ALA A 172 1.80 17.82 41.19
C ALA A 172 0.47 17.51 40.46
N PRO A 173 -0.64 18.17 40.81
CA PRO A 173 -1.84 18.16 39.97
C PRO A 173 -1.58 18.74 38.56
N LEU A 174 -2.32 18.24 37.58
CA LEU A 174 -2.10 18.53 36.17
C LEU A 174 -3.40 18.90 35.45
N ILE A 175 -3.41 20.04 34.76
CA ILE A 175 -4.48 20.39 33.81
C ILE A 175 -4.22 19.66 32.50
N THR A 176 -5.16 18.82 32.07
CA THR A 176 -4.98 17.92 30.92
C THR A 176 -5.83 18.30 29.69
N TRP A 177 -7.00 18.92 29.89
CA TRP A 177 -7.93 19.30 28.79
C TRP A 177 -8.04 20.81 28.53
N GLY A 178 -6.93 21.55 28.68
CA GLY A 178 -6.88 22.99 28.42
C GLY A 178 -6.60 23.32 26.95
N LEU A 179 -7.57 23.92 26.25
CA LEU A 179 -7.37 24.49 24.92
C LEU A 179 -6.58 25.81 25.05
N THR A 180 -5.27 25.72 24.88
CA THR A 180 -4.37 26.88 24.96
C THR A 180 -4.44 27.67 23.66
N VAL A 181 -4.88 28.92 23.78
CA VAL A 181 -5.04 29.89 22.70
C VAL A 181 -3.84 30.84 22.70
N THR A 182 -3.16 30.91 21.55
CA THR A 182 -2.06 31.86 21.30
C THR A 182 -2.24 32.56 19.97
N LYS A 183 -1.58 33.71 19.81
CA LYS A 183 -1.54 34.44 18.55
C LYS A 183 -0.12 34.95 18.28
N GLY A 184 0.46 34.51 17.17
CA GLY A 184 1.74 35.04 16.68
C GLY A 184 1.63 36.52 16.30
N LEU A 185 2.73 37.27 16.47
CA LEU A 185 2.74 38.73 16.34
C LEU A 185 2.38 39.24 14.93
N TYR A 186 2.87 38.55 13.90
CA TYR A 186 2.63 38.94 12.50
C TYR A 186 1.44 38.18 11.87
N LYS A 187 0.74 37.36 12.66
CA LYS A 187 -0.29 36.44 12.15
C LYS A 187 -1.67 36.94 12.56
N THR A 188 -2.60 36.85 11.62
CA THR A 188 -4.03 37.09 11.90
C THR A 188 -4.69 35.87 12.55
N ARG A 189 -4.19 34.66 12.29
CA ARG A 189 -4.70 33.40 12.87
C ARG A 189 -4.35 33.26 14.35
N GLN A 190 -5.28 32.70 15.12
CA GLN A 190 -4.99 32.13 16.44
C GLN A 190 -4.73 30.64 16.30
N ASN A 191 -3.83 30.13 17.14
CA ASN A 191 -3.56 28.71 17.30
C ASN A 191 -4.32 28.20 18.52
N LEU A 192 -4.97 27.04 18.39
CA LEU A 192 -5.42 26.25 19.52
C LEU A 192 -4.55 25.00 19.66
N GLY A 193 -4.12 24.69 20.88
CA GLY A 193 -3.39 23.46 21.16
C GLY A 193 -3.67 22.94 22.56
N ILE A 194 -3.54 21.63 22.71
CA ILE A 194 -3.65 20.99 24.01
C ILE A 194 -2.24 20.75 24.53
N TYR A 195 -1.93 21.41 25.62
CA TYR A 195 -0.66 21.31 26.32
C TYR A 195 -0.98 21.04 27.78
N ARG A 196 -0.38 20.00 28.35
CA ARG A 196 -0.58 19.71 29.77
C ARG A 196 0.05 20.83 30.61
N GLN A 197 -0.61 21.17 31.73
CA GLN A 197 -0.17 22.26 32.58
C GLN A 197 -0.02 21.86 34.03
N GLN A 198 1.23 21.77 34.49
CA GLN A 198 1.56 21.41 35.87
C GLN A 198 1.34 22.62 36.77
N ILE A 199 0.66 22.42 37.91
CA ILE A 199 0.43 23.48 38.89
C ILE A 199 1.70 23.72 39.71
N LEU A 200 2.12 24.99 39.83
CA LEU A 200 3.27 25.41 40.63
C LEU A 200 2.86 26.15 41.90
N SER A 201 1.85 27.01 41.80
CA SER A 201 1.37 27.85 42.90
C SER A 201 -0.09 28.28 42.69
N LYS A 202 -0.61 29.15 43.56
CA LYS A 202 -2.01 29.63 43.48
C LYS A 202 -2.39 30.23 42.11
N ASN A 203 -1.45 30.77 41.35
CA ASN A 203 -1.73 31.43 40.08
C ASN A 203 -0.67 31.15 39.00
N GLU A 204 0.18 30.16 39.19
CA GLU A 204 1.22 29.80 38.22
C GLU A 204 1.11 28.33 37.81
N THR A 205 1.21 28.11 36.51
CA THR A 205 1.26 26.78 35.90
C THR A 205 2.41 26.71 34.90
N LEU A 206 2.86 25.52 34.53
CA LEU A 206 3.80 25.33 33.41
C LEU A 206 3.03 25.02 32.14
N ILE A 207 3.45 25.53 30.98
CA ILE A 207 2.88 25.08 29.70
C ILE A 207 3.88 24.15 29.01
N ARG A 208 3.58 22.84 29.03
CA ARG A 208 4.39 21.84 28.36
C ARG A 208 4.02 21.72 26.89
N TRP A 209 4.61 22.58 26.05
CA TRP A 209 4.52 22.51 24.60
C TRP A 209 5.83 22.05 23.95
N LEU A 210 5.74 21.28 22.87
CA LEU A 210 6.94 20.84 22.14
C LEU A 210 7.43 21.95 21.19
N PRO A 211 8.75 22.06 20.90
CA PRO A 211 9.32 23.17 20.13
C PRO A 211 8.64 23.43 18.78
N ASN A 212 8.13 22.39 18.12
CA ASN A 212 7.52 22.45 16.80
C ASN A 212 5.99 22.66 16.81
N ARG A 213 5.38 22.93 17.97
CA ARG A 213 3.93 23.17 18.11
C ARG A 213 3.61 24.65 17.96
N GLY A 214 2.38 24.96 17.51
CA GLY A 214 1.99 26.32 17.15
C GLY A 214 2.19 27.36 18.27
N GLY A 215 1.80 27.03 19.50
CA GLY A 215 2.00 27.91 20.66
C GLY A 215 3.48 28.19 20.97
N SER A 216 4.32 27.15 20.94
CA SER A 216 5.77 27.28 21.11
C SER A 216 6.39 28.15 20.01
N LEU A 217 5.98 27.96 18.75
CA LEU A 217 6.47 28.77 17.63
C LEU A 217 6.08 30.24 17.79
N ASP A 218 4.85 30.53 18.19
CA ASP A 218 4.37 31.90 18.43
C ASP A 218 5.15 32.56 19.60
N PHE A 219 5.43 31.82 20.67
CA PHE A 219 6.21 32.31 21.80
C PHE A 219 7.71 32.51 21.46
N GLN A 220 8.32 31.59 20.71
CA GLN A 220 9.69 31.73 20.22
C GLN A 220 9.83 32.93 19.27
N GLU A 221 8.85 33.16 18.41
CA GLU A 221 8.77 34.34 17.53
C GLU A 221 8.72 35.62 18.38
N TRP A 222 7.92 35.61 19.45
CA TRP A 222 7.83 36.71 20.40
C TRP A 222 9.14 36.99 21.16
N LEU A 223 9.85 35.94 21.61
CA LEU A 223 11.14 36.05 22.32
C LEU A 223 12.26 36.65 21.45
N LYS A 224 12.23 36.43 20.13
CA LYS A 224 13.28 36.93 19.21
C LYS A 224 13.27 38.44 19.03
N ILE A 225 12.21 39.13 19.42
CA ILE A 225 12.09 40.58 19.25
C ILE A 225 12.82 41.31 20.38
N LYS A 226 14.00 41.86 20.07
CA LYS A 226 14.89 42.57 21.01
C LYS A 226 14.25 43.73 21.79
N ASN A 227 13.11 44.26 21.34
CA ASN A 227 12.39 45.37 21.99
C ASN A 227 11.27 44.94 22.96
N ASN A 228 11.08 43.63 23.22
CA ASN A 228 9.99 43.12 24.05
C ASN A 228 10.38 42.75 25.49
N LYS A 229 11.57 43.12 25.99
CA LYS A 229 12.05 42.74 27.35
C LYS A 229 11.09 43.07 28.50
N ASN A 230 10.16 44.01 28.33
CA ASN A 230 9.15 44.39 29.32
C ASN A 230 7.70 44.06 28.91
N LYS A 231 7.49 43.37 27.79
CA LYS A 231 6.15 42.95 27.37
C LYS A 231 5.88 41.54 27.88
N THR A 232 4.62 41.21 28.01
CA THR A 232 4.15 39.87 28.35
C THR A 232 3.52 39.25 27.10
N PHE A 233 3.65 37.94 26.93
CA PHE A 233 3.02 37.21 25.83
C PHE A 233 1.65 36.71 26.28
N PRO A 234 0.54 37.22 25.73
CA PRO A 234 -0.80 36.86 26.20
C PRO A 234 -1.11 35.41 25.86
N VAL A 235 -1.67 34.70 26.85
CA VAL A 235 -2.14 33.31 26.70
C VAL A 235 -3.49 33.18 27.38
N ALA A 236 -4.40 32.42 26.76
CA ALA A 236 -5.65 32.01 27.37
C ALA A 236 -5.82 30.50 27.26
N VAL A 237 -6.47 29.88 28.23
CA VAL A 237 -6.70 28.43 28.29
C VAL A 237 -8.18 28.20 28.52
N ALA A 238 -8.85 27.58 27.56
CA ALA A 238 -10.28 27.27 27.66
C ALA A 238 -10.48 25.81 28.10
N LEU A 239 -11.25 25.61 29.16
CA LEU A 239 -11.61 24.31 29.74
C LEU A 239 -13.10 24.06 29.55
N GLY A 240 -13.46 22.84 29.16
CA GLY A 240 -14.86 22.46 28.95
C GLY A 240 -15.53 23.17 27.77
N SER A 241 -14.79 23.42 26.69
CA SER A 241 -15.36 23.99 25.45
C SER A 241 -16.26 22.97 24.74
N ASP A 242 -16.97 23.41 23.69
CA ASP A 242 -17.82 22.49 22.92
C ASP A 242 -16.98 21.38 22.25
N PRO A 243 -17.51 20.14 22.13
CA PRO A 243 -16.78 18.99 21.62
C PRO A 243 -16.16 19.17 20.24
N ALA A 244 -16.82 19.90 19.33
CA ALA A 244 -16.29 20.15 17.99
C ALA A 244 -15.03 21.02 18.04
N THR A 245 -14.98 22.03 18.91
CA THR A 245 -13.77 22.84 19.15
C THR A 245 -12.66 22.01 19.78
N MET A 246 -13.00 21.15 20.75
CA MET A 246 -12.04 20.26 21.40
C MET A 246 -11.40 19.27 20.41
N LEU A 247 -12.22 18.61 19.60
CA LEU A 247 -11.78 17.66 18.58
C LEU A 247 -11.03 18.36 17.43
N ALA A 248 -11.40 19.60 17.10
CA ALA A 248 -10.65 20.37 16.12
C ALA A 248 -9.24 20.73 16.58
N ALA A 249 -9.04 21.02 17.87
CA ALA A 249 -7.73 21.36 18.43
C ALA A 249 -6.74 20.18 18.44
N VAL A 250 -7.25 18.95 18.50
CA VAL A 250 -6.42 17.72 18.38
C VAL A 250 -6.27 17.24 16.95
N THR A 251 -7.19 17.64 16.05
CA THR A 251 -7.12 17.26 14.64
C THR A 251 -5.94 17.99 13.99
N PRO A 252 -5.01 17.28 13.34
CA PRO A 252 -3.89 17.90 12.68
C PRO A 252 -4.35 18.53 11.36
N ILE A 253 -4.71 19.81 11.44
CA ILE A 253 -5.14 20.61 10.30
C ILE A 253 -3.96 21.33 9.63
N PRO A 254 -4.07 21.67 8.33
CA PRO A 254 -3.10 22.52 7.65
C PRO A 254 -2.91 23.88 8.34
N ASN A 255 -1.68 24.41 8.39
CA ASN A 255 -1.35 25.68 9.05
C ASN A 255 -2.11 26.91 8.50
N ASN A 256 -2.67 26.85 7.30
CA ASN A 256 -3.46 27.92 6.70
C ASN A 256 -4.93 27.94 7.16
N ILE A 257 -5.39 26.92 7.90
CA ILE A 257 -6.73 26.83 8.48
C ILE A 257 -6.60 26.96 10.00
N SER A 258 -7.41 27.80 10.63
CA SER A 258 -7.47 27.88 12.08
C SER A 258 -8.30 26.73 12.65
N GLU A 259 -7.97 26.28 13.85
CA GLU A 259 -8.69 25.21 14.54
C GLU A 259 -10.15 25.60 14.79
N TYR A 260 -10.45 26.89 15.02
CA TYR A 260 -11.83 27.38 15.08
C TYR A 260 -12.59 27.25 13.78
N SER A 261 -11.92 27.47 12.66
CA SER A 261 -12.52 27.30 11.34
C SER A 261 -12.84 25.84 11.08
N PHE A 262 -11.96 24.94 11.50
CA PHE A 262 -12.18 23.51 11.39
C PHE A 262 -13.29 23.03 12.33
N ALA A 263 -13.35 23.55 13.56
CA ALA A 263 -14.46 23.30 14.48
C ALA A 263 -15.81 23.71 13.88
N GLY A 264 -15.86 24.83 13.15
CA GLY A 264 -17.06 25.27 12.45
C GLY A 264 -17.51 24.35 11.32
N LEU A 265 -16.56 23.67 10.66
CA LEU A 265 -16.84 22.62 9.68
C LEU A 265 -17.45 21.38 10.34
N LEU A 266 -16.81 20.88 11.41
CA LEU A 266 -17.32 19.76 12.20
C LEU A 266 -18.74 20.03 12.71
N ARG A 267 -18.92 21.22 13.30
CA ARG A 267 -20.19 21.66 13.89
C ARG A 267 -21.27 21.97 12.86
N LYS A 268 -20.89 22.19 11.59
CA LYS A 268 -21.77 22.72 10.53
C LYS A 268 -22.38 24.09 10.88
N ASN A 269 -21.73 24.83 11.78
CA ASN A 269 -22.12 26.16 12.23
C ASN A 269 -20.90 26.92 12.77
N LYS A 270 -20.91 28.25 12.64
CA LYS A 270 -19.80 29.13 13.07
C LYS A 270 -19.47 28.95 14.54
N THR A 271 -18.18 28.88 14.88
CA THR A 271 -17.74 28.87 16.28
C THR A 271 -17.99 30.22 16.91
N GLU A 272 -18.75 30.22 18.01
CA GLU A 272 -19.02 31.42 18.79
C GLU A 272 -17.85 31.69 19.72
N VAL A 273 -17.23 32.87 19.57
CA VAL A 273 -16.06 33.28 20.33
C VAL A 273 -16.30 34.61 21.01
N VAL A 274 -15.67 34.81 22.15
CA VAL A 274 -15.69 36.06 22.92
C VAL A 274 -14.26 36.53 23.13
N LYS A 275 -14.07 37.85 23.18
CA LYS A 275 -12.78 38.45 23.50
C LYS A 275 -12.46 38.23 24.98
N CYS A 276 -11.23 37.85 25.27
CA CYS A 276 -10.68 37.76 26.62
C CYS A 276 -10.79 39.10 27.37
N ILE A 277 -10.86 39.04 28.70
CA ILE A 277 -10.91 40.23 29.57
C ILE A 277 -9.57 40.97 29.57
N SER A 278 -8.47 40.23 29.63
CA SER A 278 -7.11 40.75 29.84
C SER A 278 -6.28 40.86 28.56
N SER A 279 -6.79 40.41 27.40
CA SER A 279 -6.05 40.41 26.13
C SER A 279 -6.95 40.50 24.89
N GLU A 280 -6.34 40.67 23.71
CA GLU A 280 -7.04 40.66 22.42
C GLU A 280 -7.32 39.24 21.88
N LEU A 281 -7.06 38.19 22.67
CA LEU A 281 -7.33 36.81 22.28
C LEU A 281 -8.83 36.52 22.29
N GLU A 282 -9.25 35.59 21.43
CA GLU A 282 -10.63 35.11 21.35
C GLU A 282 -10.72 33.66 21.84
N VAL A 283 -11.61 33.41 22.80
CA VAL A 283 -11.88 32.09 23.41
C VAL A 283 -13.30 31.61 23.08
N PRO A 284 -13.59 30.29 23.11
CA PRO A 284 -14.93 29.78 22.83
C PRO A 284 -15.90 30.26 23.90
N ALA A 285 -16.99 30.91 23.49
CA ALA A 285 -17.94 31.56 24.39
C ALA A 285 -18.64 30.61 25.37
N ASN A 286 -18.83 29.36 24.97
CA ASN A 286 -19.53 28.33 25.73
C ASN A 286 -18.60 27.46 26.60
N SER A 287 -17.35 27.87 26.77
CA SER A 287 -16.43 27.16 27.67
C SER A 287 -16.90 27.28 29.12
N GLU A 288 -16.63 26.25 29.90
CA GLU A 288 -17.01 26.22 31.32
C GLU A 288 -16.13 27.16 32.16
N ILE A 289 -14.82 27.13 31.91
CA ILE A 289 -13.80 27.92 32.62
C ILE A 289 -12.76 28.42 31.61
N ILE A 290 -12.34 29.68 31.74
CA ILE A 290 -11.21 30.27 31.01
C ILE A 290 -10.16 30.74 32.01
N LEU A 291 -8.91 30.35 31.79
CA LEU A 291 -7.74 30.92 32.48
C LEU A 291 -7.09 31.92 31.54
N GLU A 292 -6.97 33.18 31.94
CA GLU A 292 -6.27 34.19 31.15
C GLU A 292 -5.05 34.71 31.90
N GLY A 293 -4.00 35.02 31.15
CA GLY A 293 -2.78 35.51 31.73
C GLY A 293 -1.70 35.72 30.68
N PHE A 294 -0.47 35.46 31.09
CA PHE A 294 0.66 35.67 30.20
C PHE A 294 1.86 34.77 30.49
N LEU A 295 2.74 34.69 29.50
CA LEU A 295 4.11 34.23 29.64
C LEU A 295 5.07 35.40 29.67
N ASN A 296 6.17 35.23 30.38
CA ASN A 296 7.35 36.09 30.40
C ASN A 296 8.60 35.20 30.24
N ASP A 297 9.79 35.76 30.42
CA ASP A 297 11.06 35.01 30.38
C ASP A 297 11.30 34.19 31.68
N LYS A 298 10.24 33.57 32.22
CA LYS A 298 10.28 32.71 33.41
C LYS A 298 10.06 31.26 32.99
N PHE A 299 10.93 30.39 33.46
CA PHE A 299 10.89 28.96 33.19
C PHE A 299 11.06 28.18 34.50
N ALA A 300 10.46 26.99 34.57
CA ALA A 300 10.65 26.06 35.69
C ALA A 300 10.62 24.60 35.22
N GLN A 301 11.01 23.70 36.12
CA GLN A 301 11.06 22.27 35.87
C GLN A 301 9.66 21.64 35.93
N GLU A 302 9.29 20.90 34.89
CA GLU A 302 8.07 20.09 34.78
C GLU A 302 8.43 18.61 34.94
N GLY A 303 7.58 17.86 35.63
CA GLY A 303 7.67 16.42 35.82
C GLY A 303 8.39 15.99 37.10
N PRO A 304 8.49 14.67 37.34
CA PRO A 304 8.03 13.61 36.45
C PRO A 304 6.49 13.50 36.39
N HIS A 305 6.00 13.05 35.24
CA HIS A 305 4.58 12.79 34.98
C HIS A 305 4.40 11.57 34.10
N GLY A 306 3.37 10.76 34.40
CA GLY A 306 2.94 9.68 33.51
C GLY A 306 2.47 10.23 32.16
N ASP A 307 2.74 9.49 31.08
CA ASP A 307 2.35 9.88 29.73
C ASP A 307 1.76 8.71 28.93
N HIS A 308 1.24 9.00 27.74
CA HIS A 308 0.62 8.07 26.77
C HIS A 308 1.52 6.89 26.35
N THR A 309 2.79 6.88 26.76
CA THR A 309 3.73 5.77 26.58
C THR A 309 3.54 4.68 27.63
N GLY A 310 2.87 4.99 28.74
CA GLY A 310 2.80 4.15 29.94
C GLY A 310 4.01 4.27 30.87
N TYR A 311 4.88 5.27 30.67
CA TYR A 311 6.06 5.54 31.49
C TYR A 311 6.03 6.96 32.04
N TYR A 312 6.83 7.23 33.07
CA TYR A 312 7.11 8.57 33.56
C TYR A 312 8.11 9.28 32.65
N ASN A 313 7.82 10.53 32.30
CA ASN A 313 8.74 11.36 31.53
C ASN A 313 9.82 11.97 32.44
N GLU A 314 11.00 12.17 31.86
CA GLU A 314 12.10 12.93 32.47
C GLU A 314 11.71 14.38 32.79
N ILE A 315 12.41 14.95 33.78
CA ILE A 315 12.25 16.35 34.20
C ILE A 315 12.85 17.27 33.15
N GLU A 316 12.08 18.26 32.69
CA GLU A 316 12.49 19.21 31.66
C GLU A 316 12.01 20.64 31.96
N VAL A 317 12.60 21.64 31.30
CA VAL A 317 12.34 23.06 31.58
C VAL A 317 11.33 23.62 30.58
N PHE A 318 10.24 24.21 31.09
CA PHE A 318 9.15 24.79 30.30
C PHE A 318 8.77 26.20 30.80
N PRO A 319 8.12 27.03 29.97
CA PRO A 319 7.72 28.38 30.35
C PRO A 319 6.61 28.37 31.39
N VAL A 320 6.66 29.34 32.30
CA VAL A 320 5.66 29.55 33.36
C VAL A 320 4.55 30.47 32.86
N PHE A 321 3.32 29.98 32.96
CA PHE A 321 2.08 30.71 32.72
C PHE A 321 1.53 31.28 34.02
N THR A 322 1.59 32.61 34.12
CA THR A 322 1.00 33.36 35.22
C THR A 322 -0.44 33.71 34.87
N VAL A 323 -1.37 33.13 35.61
CA VAL A 323 -2.81 33.37 35.50
C VAL A 323 -3.15 34.66 36.24
N THR A 324 -3.81 35.59 35.55
CA THR A 324 -4.26 36.87 36.10
C THR A 324 -5.76 36.96 36.24
N HIS A 325 -6.50 36.17 35.45
CA HIS A 325 -7.96 36.09 35.49
C HIS A 325 -8.42 34.64 35.36
N ILE A 326 -9.42 34.27 36.16
CA ILE A 326 -10.24 33.07 35.97
C ILE A 326 -11.65 33.58 35.69
N THR A 327 -12.16 33.27 34.50
CA THR A 327 -13.57 33.52 34.16
C THR A 327 -14.29 32.18 34.05
N LYS A 328 -15.52 32.11 34.57
CA LYS A 328 -16.29 30.85 34.58
C LYS A 328 -17.78 31.12 34.49
N ARG A 329 -18.53 30.08 34.11
CA ARG A 329 -19.98 30.03 34.26
C ARG A 329 -20.37 29.98 35.74
N LYS A 330 -21.62 30.31 36.08
CA LYS A 330 -22.13 30.19 37.46
C LYS A 330 -22.01 28.77 38.04
N ASN A 331 -22.39 27.76 37.27
CA ASN A 331 -22.32 26.35 37.65
C ASN A 331 -21.39 25.59 36.68
N PRO A 332 -20.07 25.77 36.79
CA PRO A 332 -19.14 25.25 35.79
C PRO A 332 -18.90 23.75 35.99
N LEU A 333 -18.55 23.05 34.92
CA LEU A 333 -17.86 21.76 35.00
C LEU A 333 -16.36 21.91 34.79
N TYR A 334 -15.57 21.20 35.58
CA TYR A 334 -14.14 21.04 35.30
C TYR A 334 -13.93 19.81 34.40
N HIS A 335 -13.68 20.05 33.11
CA HIS A 335 -13.36 18.98 32.17
C HIS A 335 -11.88 18.58 32.29
N SER A 336 -11.64 17.31 32.58
CA SER A 336 -10.31 16.74 32.79
C SER A 336 -10.19 15.34 32.17
N THR A 337 -8.96 14.89 31.99
CA THR A 337 -8.60 13.52 31.59
C THR A 337 -7.26 13.12 32.20
N TYR A 338 -6.81 11.92 31.87
CA TYR A 338 -5.50 11.40 32.21
C TYR A 338 -4.86 10.79 30.95
N THR A 339 -3.53 10.70 30.96
CA THR A 339 -2.75 9.93 29.98
C THR A 339 -2.00 8.85 30.69
N GLY A 340 -1.80 7.70 30.06
CA GLY A 340 -1.07 6.60 30.69
C GLY A 340 -0.77 5.47 29.72
N LYS A 341 -0.67 4.24 30.22
CA LYS A 341 -0.49 3.09 29.34
C LYS A 341 -1.74 2.93 28.45
N PRO A 342 -1.59 2.95 27.11
CA PRO A 342 -2.73 2.84 26.21
C PRO A 342 -3.41 1.46 26.37
N ILE A 343 -4.72 1.34 26.14
CA ILE A 343 -5.61 2.33 25.50
C ILE A 343 -6.14 3.34 26.52
N ASP A 344 -5.89 4.63 26.29
CA ASP A 344 -6.43 5.76 27.07
C ASP A 344 -7.36 6.64 26.21
N GLU A 345 -7.91 7.72 26.77
CA GLU A 345 -8.87 8.57 26.07
C GLU A 345 -8.25 9.26 24.84
N PRO A 346 -7.03 9.85 24.91
CA PRO A 346 -6.36 10.39 23.74
C PRO A 346 -6.10 9.34 22.65
N ALA A 347 -5.74 8.10 23.04
CA ALA A 347 -5.55 7.04 22.06
C ALA A 347 -6.86 6.67 21.33
N MET A 348 -7.99 6.71 22.04
CA MET A 348 -9.31 6.51 21.43
C MET A 348 -9.64 7.62 20.43
N ILE A 349 -9.40 8.89 20.78
CA ILE A 349 -9.56 10.03 19.87
C ILE A 349 -8.69 9.85 18.62
N GLY A 350 -7.41 9.52 18.81
CA GLY A 350 -6.46 9.28 17.72
C GLY A 350 -6.94 8.19 16.74
N SER A 351 -7.50 7.11 17.26
CA SER A 351 -8.02 5.99 16.46
C SER A 351 -9.18 6.39 15.54
N VAL A 352 -10.06 7.28 15.99
CA VAL A 352 -11.20 7.75 15.21
C VAL A 352 -10.77 8.83 14.22
N LEU A 353 -9.91 9.76 14.64
CA LEU A 353 -9.38 10.81 13.77
C LEU A 353 -8.47 10.25 12.67
N ASN A 354 -7.90 9.06 12.86
CA ASN A 354 -7.14 8.37 11.82
C ASN A 354 -7.94 8.19 10.50
N GLU A 355 -9.25 8.00 10.60
CA GLU A 355 -10.16 7.86 9.45
C GLU A 355 -10.16 9.09 8.53
N LEU A 356 -9.83 10.28 9.06
CA LEU A 356 -9.70 11.51 8.27
C LEU A 356 -8.47 11.49 7.35
N PHE A 357 -7.43 10.72 7.68
CA PHE A 357 -6.20 10.67 6.88
C PHE A 357 -6.29 9.68 5.73
N ILE A 358 -7.12 8.64 5.83
CA ILE A 358 -7.21 7.60 4.81
C ILE A 358 -7.53 8.20 3.43
N PRO A 359 -8.56 9.06 3.26
CA PRO A 359 -8.84 9.66 1.94
C PRO A 359 -7.73 10.61 1.46
N ILE A 360 -7.04 11.28 2.39
CA ILE A 360 -5.92 12.18 2.07
C ILE A 360 -4.75 11.36 1.52
N LEU A 361 -4.44 10.23 2.16
CA LEU A 361 -3.42 9.29 1.73
C LEU A 361 -3.79 8.63 0.40
N GLN A 362 -5.02 8.15 0.24
CA GLN A 362 -5.53 7.54 -1.00
C GLN A 362 -5.44 8.47 -2.21
N LYS A 363 -5.67 9.77 -2.01
CA LYS A 363 -5.52 10.76 -3.09
C LYS A 363 -4.08 10.90 -3.57
N GLN A 364 -3.10 10.61 -2.72
CA GLN A 364 -1.68 10.64 -3.08
C GLN A 364 -1.12 9.26 -3.48
N PHE A 365 -1.61 8.20 -2.85
CA PHE A 365 -1.24 6.81 -3.07
C PHE A 365 -2.53 6.00 -3.30
N PRO A 366 -3.06 5.98 -4.54
CA PRO A 366 -4.30 5.26 -4.88
C PRO A 366 -4.24 3.76 -4.57
N GLU A 367 -3.04 3.20 -4.41
CA GLU A 367 -2.79 1.83 -4.01
C GLU A 367 -3.15 1.52 -2.55
N ILE A 368 -3.25 2.53 -1.66
CA ILE A 368 -3.61 2.32 -0.26
C ILE A 368 -5.11 2.01 -0.17
N ILE A 369 -5.44 0.88 0.46
CA ILE A 369 -6.82 0.47 0.72
C ILE A 369 -7.24 0.94 2.10
N ASP A 370 -6.41 0.67 3.10
CA ASP A 370 -6.62 1.07 4.49
C ASP A 370 -5.28 1.44 5.13
N PHE A 371 -5.34 2.33 6.11
CA PHE A 371 -4.19 2.81 6.88
C PHE A 371 -4.59 2.88 8.35
N TYR A 372 -3.90 2.13 9.19
CA TYR A 372 -4.25 1.98 10.59
C TYR A 372 -3.09 2.33 11.51
N LEU A 373 -3.40 3.11 12.55
CA LEU A 373 -2.51 3.45 13.65
C LEU A 373 -3.05 2.79 14.92
N PRO A 374 -2.50 1.63 15.35
CA PRO A 374 -3.02 0.91 16.50
C PRO A 374 -2.91 1.73 17.81
N PRO A 375 -4.00 1.90 18.59
CA PRO A 375 -4.00 2.64 19.86
C PRO A 375 -2.96 2.15 20.86
N GLU A 376 -2.83 0.83 21.00
CA GLU A 376 -1.85 0.12 21.82
C GLU A 376 -0.39 0.46 21.47
N CYS A 377 -0.13 0.94 20.26
CA CYS A 377 1.18 1.40 19.81
C CYS A 377 1.36 2.92 20.04
N CYS A 378 0.82 3.44 21.14
CA CYS A 378 0.88 4.85 21.51
C CYS A 378 0.31 5.77 20.41
N SER A 379 -0.70 5.28 19.66
CA SER A 379 -1.43 5.98 18.58
C SER A 379 -0.64 6.42 17.34
N TYR A 380 0.70 6.46 17.37
CA TYR A 380 1.50 6.91 16.22
C TYR A 380 2.85 6.19 16.06
N ARG A 381 3.28 5.33 16.99
CA ARG A 381 4.63 4.72 16.89
C ARG A 381 4.69 3.59 15.86
N MET A 382 3.55 2.99 15.52
CA MET A 382 3.42 1.95 14.49
C MET A 382 2.27 2.28 13.53
N SER A 383 2.45 1.96 12.25
CA SER A 383 1.37 1.88 11.28
C SER A 383 1.31 0.51 10.61
N VAL A 384 0.09 0.10 10.28
CA VAL A 384 -0.18 -1.05 9.43
C VAL A 384 -0.93 -0.53 8.21
N ILE A 385 -0.51 -0.92 7.01
CA ILE A 385 -1.00 -0.37 5.74
C ILE A 385 -1.42 -1.53 4.84
N SER A 386 -2.66 -1.52 4.34
CA SER A 386 -3.13 -2.47 3.34
C SER A 386 -3.03 -1.85 1.96
N ILE A 387 -2.49 -2.58 0.98
CA ILE A 387 -2.31 -2.06 -0.38
C ILE A 387 -2.77 -3.03 -1.47
N HIS A 388 -3.18 -2.45 -2.61
CA HIS A 388 -3.19 -3.16 -3.89
C HIS A 388 -1.79 -3.11 -4.52
N LYS A 389 -1.02 -4.18 -4.35
CA LYS A 389 0.34 -4.25 -4.90
C LYS A 389 0.31 -4.37 -6.42
N MET A 390 0.97 -3.41 -7.11
CA MET A 390 1.02 -3.35 -8.57
C MET A 390 2.35 -3.82 -9.18
N TYR A 391 3.46 -3.70 -8.44
CA TYR A 391 4.80 -4.04 -8.93
C TYR A 391 5.75 -4.46 -7.81
N LEU A 392 6.92 -4.99 -8.19
CA LEU A 392 7.97 -5.41 -7.26
C LEU A 392 8.61 -4.20 -6.56
N GLY A 393 8.84 -4.30 -5.26
CA GLY A 393 9.40 -3.20 -4.46
C GLY A 393 8.40 -2.09 -4.08
N HIS A 394 7.14 -2.20 -4.51
CA HIS A 394 6.09 -1.20 -4.25
C HIS A 394 5.93 -0.85 -2.76
N ALA A 395 5.90 -1.86 -1.88
CA ALA A 395 5.80 -1.67 -0.44
C ALA A 395 6.99 -0.87 0.13
N ARG A 396 8.20 -1.09 -0.38
CA ARG A 396 9.42 -0.39 0.06
C ARG A 396 9.36 1.10 -0.28
N GLN A 397 8.95 1.42 -1.52
CA GLN A 397 8.75 2.80 -1.96
C GLN A 397 7.69 3.51 -1.11
N LEU A 398 6.59 2.80 -0.80
CA LEU A 398 5.52 3.35 0.01
C LEU A 398 5.98 3.66 1.44
N MET A 399 6.72 2.77 2.10
CA MET A 399 7.25 3.00 3.46
C MET A 399 8.08 4.29 3.54
N ILE A 400 9.03 4.47 2.61
CA ILE A 400 9.86 5.68 2.54
C ILE A 400 9.00 6.92 2.32
N SER A 401 7.99 6.81 1.46
CA SER A 401 7.08 7.92 1.17
C SER A 401 6.23 8.32 2.37
N ILE A 402 5.73 7.36 3.15
CA ILE A 402 4.94 7.60 4.37
C ILE A 402 5.76 8.34 5.43
N TRP A 403 7.04 8.01 5.62
CA TRP A 403 7.91 8.74 6.54
C TRP A 403 8.19 10.19 6.12
N SER A 404 8.03 10.53 4.84
CA SER A 404 8.35 11.86 4.30
C SER A 404 7.15 12.77 4.05
N ILE A 405 5.94 12.22 3.84
CA ILE A 405 4.81 12.96 3.27
C ILE A 405 4.12 13.92 4.25
N LEU A 406 3.84 13.45 5.47
CA LEU A 406 3.06 14.15 6.47
C LEU A 406 3.86 14.24 7.76
N ARG A 407 3.93 15.44 8.33
CA ARG A 407 4.66 15.70 9.58
C ARG A 407 4.17 14.81 10.74
N GLN A 408 2.88 14.44 10.70
CA GLN A 408 2.24 13.56 11.66
C GLN A 408 2.80 12.13 11.63
N PHE A 409 3.29 11.68 10.48
CA PHE A 409 3.79 10.32 10.26
C PHE A 409 5.32 10.22 10.35
N MET A 410 6.01 11.36 10.43
CA MET A 410 7.47 11.44 10.55
C MET A 410 8.00 10.67 11.77
N TYR A 411 7.25 10.57 12.86
CA TYR A 411 7.67 9.87 14.08
C TYR A 411 7.26 8.39 14.13
N ILE A 412 6.55 7.86 13.13
CA ILE A 412 6.24 6.43 13.04
C ILE A 412 7.56 5.65 12.98
N LYS A 413 7.78 4.76 13.95
CA LYS A 413 9.01 3.95 14.07
C LYS A 413 8.88 2.62 13.33
N PHE A 414 7.68 2.05 13.31
CA PHE A 414 7.39 0.75 12.70
C PHE A 414 6.32 0.90 11.61
N ILE A 415 6.58 0.41 10.40
CA ILE A 415 5.58 0.30 9.34
C ILE A 415 5.46 -1.16 8.92
N ILE A 416 4.24 -1.70 8.90
CA ILE A 416 3.94 -3.00 8.31
C ILE A 416 3.07 -2.77 7.08
N VAL A 417 3.46 -3.31 5.93
CA VAL A 417 2.68 -3.23 4.68
C VAL A 417 2.18 -4.62 4.31
N CYS A 418 0.86 -4.76 4.23
CA CYS A 418 0.14 -5.98 3.91
C CYS A 418 -0.57 -5.88 2.55
N ASP A 419 -0.89 -7.03 1.96
CA ASP A 419 -1.80 -7.09 0.82
C ASP A 419 -3.26 -6.80 1.25
N ASN A 420 -4.13 -6.70 0.25
CA ASN A 420 -5.55 -6.38 0.41
C ASN A 420 -6.40 -7.48 1.03
N ASP A 421 -5.86 -8.69 1.19
CA ASP A 421 -6.55 -9.83 1.79
C ASP A 421 -6.40 -9.89 3.32
N ILE A 422 -5.61 -8.99 3.91
CA ILE A 422 -5.36 -8.92 5.35
C ILE A 422 -6.20 -7.80 5.98
N ASP A 423 -7.02 -8.12 6.97
CA ASP A 423 -7.61 -7.11 7.85
C ASP A 423 -6.53 -6.56 8.79
N ILE A 424 -6.05 -5.35 8.47
CA ILE A 424 -4.99 -4.68 9.21
C ILE A 424 -5.39 -4.21 10.61
N ARG A 425 -6.68 -4.28 10.96
CA ARG A 425 -7.20 -3.96 12.31
C ARG A 425 -7.33 -5.20 13.19
N ASN A 426 -7.09 -6.38 12.62
CA ASN A 426 -7.06 -7.65 13.32
C ASN A 426 -5.62 -8.16 13.47
N TRP A 427 -5.06 -8.04 14.67
CA TRP A 427 -3.70 -8.50 14.95
C TRP A 427 -3.43 -9.96 14.61
N LYS A 428 -4.44 -10.84 14.71
CA LYS A 428 -4.25 -12.26 14.36
C LYS A 428 -3.91 -12.41 12.88
N GLU A 429 -4.53 -11.62 12.02
CA GLU A 429 -4.26 -11.64 10.58
C GLU A 429 -2.95 -10.94 10.23
N VAL A 430 -2.67 -9.79 10.86
CA VAL A 430 -1.39 -9.08 10.68
C VAL A 430 -0.23 -9.99 11.08
N MET A 431 -0.29 -10.64 12.24
CA MET A 431 0.75 -11.57 12.70
C MET A 431 0.84 -12.83 11.84
N TRP A 432 -0.29 -13.37 11.37
CA TRP A 432 -0.30 -14.47 10.41
C TRP A 432 0.46 -14.10 9.13
N SER A 433 0.17 -12.93 8.54
CA SER A 433 0.85 -12.45 7.33
C SER A 433 2.35 -12.23 7.55
N LEU A 434 2.74 -11.65 8.69
CA LEU A 434 4.15 -11.50 9.07
C LEU A 434 4.84 -12.86 9.17
N SER A 435 4.25 -13.84 9.85
CA SER A 435 4.88 -15.15 10.08
C SER A 435 4.96 -16.04 8.83
N THR A 436 4.09 -15.83 7.84
CA THR A 436 3.97 -16.70 6.67
C THR A 436 4.54 -16.09 5.38
N ARG A 437 4.66 -14.76 5.29
CA ARG A 437 5.04 -14.06 4.06
C ARG A 437 6.37 -13.31 4.13
N VAL A 438 6.99 -13.22 5.30
CA VAL A 438 8.22 -12.44 5.52
C VAL A 438 9.42 -13.36 5.69
N ASP A 439 10.42 -13.17 4.83
CA ASP A 439 11.80 -13.53 5.17
C ASP A 439 12.46 -12.33 5.87
N PRO A 440 12.88 -12.44 7.14
CA PRO A 440 13.32 -11.28 7.92
C PRO A 440 14.47 -10.48 7.29
N MET A 441 15.40 -11.13 6.60
CA MET A 441 16.54 -10.43 5.99
C MET A 441 16.15 -9.75 4.68
N ARG A 442 15.31 -10.40 3.87
CA ARG A 442 14.87 -9.89 2.56
C ARG A 442 13.78 -8.83 2.67
N ASP A 443 12.84 -8.97 3.59
CA ASP A 443 11.58 -8.22 3.59
C ASP A 443 11.51 -7.12 4.65
N THR A 444 12.63 -6.91 5.36
CA THR A 444 12.82 -5.80 6.32
C THR A 444 13.64 -4.67 5.69
N ILE A 445 13.22 -3.44 5.94
CA ILE A 445 14.00 -2.23 5.73
C ILE A 445 14.31 -1.63 7.09
N LEU A 446 15.58 -1.34 7.35
CA LEU A 446 16.01 -0.59 8.51
C LEU A 446 16.72 0.68 8.03
N ILE A 447 16.26 1.83 8.50
CA ILE A 447 16.87 3.14 8.22
C ILE A 447 17.31 3.73 9.56
N ASP A 448 18.60 4.01 9.69
CA ASP A 448 19.18 4.62 10.88
C ASP A 448 19.27 6.15 10.76
N ASN A 449 19.53 6.83 11.87
CA ASN A 449 19.68 8.29 11.97
C ASN A 449 18.49 9.09 11.41
N MET A 450 17.29 8.60 11.70
CA MET A 450 16.03 9.25 11.36
C MET A 450 15.47 10.06 12.54
N PRO A 451 14.71 11.14 12.28
CA PRO A 451 14.01 11.86 13.33
C PRO A 451 13.03 10.95 14.09
N ILE A 452 13.13 10.97 15.41
CA ILE A 452 12.24 10.26 16.34
C ILE A 452 11.70 11.29 17.34
N ASP A 453 10.57 10.96 18.00
CA ASP A 453 10.10 11.79 19.10
C ASP A 453 11.18 11.90 20.17
N TYR A 454 11.44 13.12 20.64
CA TYR A 454 12.50 13.38 21.60
C TYR A 454 12.21 12.74 22.98
N LEU A 455 10.94 12.39 23.25
CA LEU A 455 10.50 11.65 24.44
C LEU A 455 10.63 10.13 24.30
N ASP A 456 10.99 9.61 23.12
CA ASP A 456 11.20 8.18 22.95
C ASP A 456 12.54 7.75 23.55
N PHE A 457 12.53 7.39 24.83
CA PHE A 457 13.69 6.86 25.55
C PHE A 457 14.23 5.53 24.99
N SER A 458 13.50 4.86 24.10
CA SER A 458 14.01 3.67 23.39
C SER A 458 14.93 4.00 22.22
N SER A 459 15.11 5.29 21.91
CA SER A 459 16.05 5.76 20.90
C SER A 459 17.47 5.92 21.49
N PRO A 460 18.52 5.69 20.69
CA PRO A 460 19.90 5.79 21.17
C PRO A 460 20.31 7.23 21.53
N LYS A 461 19.66 8.23 20.92
CA LYS A 461 19.90 9.66 21.17
C LYS A 461 18.59 10.41 21.16
N LYS A 462 18.44 11.43 22.03
CA LYS A 462 17.24 12.26 22.08
C LYS A 462 16.94 12.86 20.69
N GLY A 463 15.76 12.55 20.16
CA GLY A 463 15.28 13.04 18.87
C GLY A 463 15.82 12.31 17.63
N LEU A 464 16.70 11.30 17.79
CA LEU A 464 17.34 10.59 16.68
C LEU A 464 17.41 9.09 16.96
N GLY A 465 16.94 8.29 16.01
CA GLY A 465 17.01 6.83 16.11
C GLY A 465 16.79 6.13 14.79
N SER A 466 16.42 4.85 14.86
CA SER A 466 16.15 4.04 13.68
C SER A 466 14.66 3.82 13.47
N LYS A 467 14.29 3.53 12.23
CA LYS A 467 12.95 3.15 11.80
C LYS A 467 13.02 1.82 11.05
N ILE A 468 11.97 1.04 11.17
CA ILE A 468 11.84 -0.27 10.53
C ILE A 468 10.56 -0.36 9.71
N GLY A 469 10.68 -0.89 8.50
CA GLY A 469 9.58 -1.21 7.60
C GLY A 469 9.58 -2.70 7.28
N LEU A 470 8.43 -3.35 7.36
CA LEU A 470 8.23 -4.78 7.12
C LEU A 470 7.18 -4.95 6.02
N THR A 471 7.50 -5.68 4.95
CA THR A 471 6.51 -5.98 3.90
C THR A 471 6.10 -7.44 3.97
N THR A 472 4.81 -7.70 4.18
CA THR A 472 4.21 -9.04 4.07
C THR A 472 3.63 -9.28 2.67
N THR A 473 3.80 -8.33 1.75
CA THR A 473 3.13 -8.37 0.44
C THR A 473 3.59 -9.48 -0.49
N GLY A 474 2.64 -10.20 -1.09
CA GLY A 474 2.83 -11.32 -1.99
C GLY A 474 3.58 -10.92 -3.26
N ALA A 475 4.78 -11.45 -3.42
CA ALA A 475 5.49 -11.75 -4.67
C ALA A 475 6.89 -12.19 -4.24
N THR A 476 7.04 -13.49 -3.99
CA THR A 476 8.33 -14.09 -3.70
C THR A 476 9.23 -13.89 -4.91
N ILE A 477 10.34 -13.18 -4.74
CA ILE A 477 11.37 -13.17 -5.76
C ILE A 477 12.00 -14.57 -5.77
N LEU A 478 11.79 -15.31 -6.85
CA LEU A 478 12.64 -16.47 -7.14
C LEU A 478 14.00 -15.92 -7.60
N LEU A 479 14.86 -15.65 -6.63
CA LEU A 479 16.26 -15.29 -6.85
C LEU A 479 17.06 -16.55 -7.18
N ASN A 480 18.16 -16.39 -7.93
CA ASN A 480 19.05 -17.49 -8.33
C ASN A 480 18.29 -18.63 -9.02
N LEU A 481 17.64 -18.30 -10.14
CA LEU A 481 16.84 -19.24 -10.92
C LEU A 481 17.58 -20.56 -11.19
N ASP A 482 18.88 -20.46 -11.46
CA ASP A 482 19.75 -21.60 -11.78
C ASP A 482 20.04 -22.53 -10.58
N THR A 483 19.81 -22.07 -9.35
CA THR A 483 20.01 -22.86 -8.12
C THR A 483 18.70 -23.26 -7.45
N LEU A 484 17.56 -23.04 -8.11
CA LEU A 484 16.28 -23.47 -7.58
C LEU A 484 16.18 -25.01 -7.59
N PRO A 485 15.37 -25.60 -6.68
CA PRO A 485 15.09 -27.03 -6.71
C PRO A 485 14.71 -27.50 -8.11
N GLU A 486 15.22 -28.67 -8.51
CA GLU A 486 15.03 -29.22 -9.86
C GLU A 486 13.55 -29.33 -10.26
N SER A 487 12.65 -29.56 -9.30
CA SER A 487 11.20 -29.58 -9.52
C SER A 487 10.63 -28.24 -10.00
N ILE A 488 11.14 -27.12 -9.48
CA ILE A 488 10.72 -25.76 -9.87
C ILE A 488 11.32 -25.41 -11.23
N LEU A 489 12.58 -25.76 -11.47
CA LEU A 489 13.23 -25.61 -12.77
C LEU A 489 12.48 -26.40 -13.86
N PHE A 490 12.10 -27.65 -13.56
CA PHE A 490 11.32 -28.50 -14.44
C PHE A 490 9.94 -27.91 -14.74
N TYR A 491 9.22 -27.44 -13.72
CA TYR A 491 7.92 -26.78 -13.91
C TYR A 491 8.03 -25.55 -14.83
N ARG A 492 9.05 -24.72 -14.62
CA ARG A 492 9.32 -23.55 -15.47
C ARG A 492 9.61 -23.95 -16.92
N GLN A 493 10.42 -24.98 -17.11
CA GLN A 493 10.75 -25.49 -18.44
C GLN A 493 9.51 -26.08 -19.13
N MET A 494 8.63 -26.77 -18.39
CA MET A 494 7.37 -27.28 -18.89
C MET A 494 6.43 -26.16 -19.34
N LEU A 495 6.34 -25.05 -18.59
CA LEU A 495 5.54 -23.89 -19.00
C LEU A 495 6.06 -23.25 -20.29
N GLN A 496 7.37 -23.09 -20.42
CA GLN A 496 7.99 -22.59 -21.66
C GLN A 496 7.73 -23.54 -22.83
N TRP A 497 7.82 -24.86 -22.59
CA TRP A 497 7.55 -25.88 -23.59
C TRP A 497 6.09 -25.88 -24.05
N PHE A 498 5.12 -25.85 -23.12
CA PHE A 498 3.70 -25.77 -23.45
C PHE A 498 3.34 -24.45 -24.16
N GLY A 499 3.91 -23.33 -23.73
CA GLY A 499 3.72 -22.03 -24.37
C GLY A 499 4.27 -22.00 -25.80
N GLY A 500 5.50 -22.49 -26.00
CA GLY A 500 6.12 -22.62 -27.33
C GLY A 500 5.36 -23.59 -28.24
N MET A 501 4.88 -24.71 -27.69
CA MET A 501 4.02 -25.65 -28.42
C MET A 501 2.72 -24.99 -28.87
N GLY A 502 2.10 -24.19 -27.99
CA GLY A 502 0.90 -23.42 -28.29
C GLY A 502 1.08 -22.50 -29.50
N ILE A 503 2.19 -21.75 -29.56
CA ILE A 503 2.50 -20.84 -30.68
C ILE A 503 2.64 -21.60 -32.00
N ILE A 504 3.33 -22.75 -32.00
CA ILE A 504 3.59 -23.53 -33.22
C ILE A 504 2.33 -24.20 -33.74
N VAL A 505 1.52 -24.75 -32.84
CA VAL A 505 0.20 -25.30 -33.17
C VAL A 505 -0.71 -24.21 -33.74
N LEU A 506 -0.69 -23.01 -33.15
CA LEU A 506 -1.46 -21.87 -33.63
C LEU A 506 -1.02 -21.43 -35.03
N ALA A 507 0.29 -21.35 -35.28
CA ALA A 507 0.84 -20.99 -36.58
C ALA A 507 0.44 -21.99 -37.68
N LEU A 508 0.61 -23.29 -37.42
CA LEU A 508 0.27 -24.35 -38.38
C LEU A 508 -1.24 -24.52 -38.60
N ALA A 509 -2.07 -24.20 -37.60
CA ALA A 509 -3.52 -24.28 -37.72
C ALA A 509 -4.13 -23.06 -38.44
N ILE A 510 -3.62 -21.86 -38.18
CA ILE A 510 -4.24 -20.61 -38.65
C ILE A 510 -3.70 -20.17 -40.02
N LEU A 511 -2.39 -20.30 -40.29
CA LEU A 511 -1.80 -19.86 -41.56
C LEU A 511 -2.44 -20.51 -42.81
N PRO A 512 -2.80 -21.82 -42.80
CA PRO A 512 -3.52 -22.43 -43.92
C PRO A 512 -4.96 -21.93 -44.08
N MET A 513 -5.63 -21.51 -42.99
CA MET A 513 -7.01 -21.01 -43.01
C MET A 513 -7.12 -19.58 -43.55
N LEU A 514 -6.07 -18.77 -43.42
CA LEU A 514 -6.05 -17.37 -43.88
C LEU A 514 -5.84 -17.21 -45.40
N GLY A 515 -5.67 -18.30 -46.15
CA GLY A 515 -5.56 -18.26 -47.62
C GLY A 515 -4.26 -17.64 -48.17
N VAL A 516 -3.39 -17.13 -47.31
CA VAL A 516 -2.09 -16.55 -47.67
C VAL A 516 -1.05 -17.68 -47.74
N GLY A 517 -0.97 -18.40 -48.87
CA GLY A 517 0.11 -19.34 -49.18
C GLY A 517 0.23 -20.63 -48.34
N GLY A 518 -0.37 -20.71 -47.14
CA GLY A 518 -0.23 -21.84 -46.21
C GLY A 518 -0.77 -23.17 -46.74
N MET A 519 -1.78 -23.15 -47.61
CA MET A 519 -2.29 -24.35 -48.28
C MET A 519 -1.32 -24.87 -49.36
N GLN A 520 -0.51 -23.99 -49.95
CA GLN A 520 0.53 -24.37 -50.91
C GLN A 520 1.74 -25.00 -50.20
N LEU A 521 2.10 -24.50 -49.01
CA LEU A 521 3.07 -25.15 -48.11
C LEU A 521 2.61 -26.57 -47.76
N TYR A 522 1.39 -26.73 -47.25
CA TYR A 522 0.84 -28.06 -46.90
C TYR A 522 0.85 -29.04 -48.09
N LYS A 523 0.51 -28.57 -49.31
CA LYS A 523 0.56 -29.37 -50.55
C LYS A 523 1.98 -29.71 -51.01
N ALA A 524 2.98 -28.91 -50.63
CA ALA A 524 4.39 -29.18 -50.91
C ALA A 524 4.96 -30.26 -49.95
N GLU A 525 4.41 -30.37 -48.75
CA GLU A 525 4.87 -31.29 -47.68
C GLU A 525 4.40 -32.75 -47.82
N MET A 526 3.31 -33.03 -48.56
CA MET A 526 2.77 -34.40 -48.73
C MET A 526 3.22 -35.04 -50.07
N PRO A 527 4.31 -35.85 -50.10
CA PRO A 527 4.61 -36.68 -51.26
C PRO A 527 3.71 -37.92 -51.28
N GLY A 528 2.80 -37.98 -52.25
CA GLY A 528 1.94 -39.16 -52.47
C GLY A 528 0.71 -38.85 -53.33
N PRO A 529 -0.07 -39.88 -53.72
CA PRO A 529 -1.26 -39.74 -54.55
C PRO A 529 -2.46 -39.06 -53.84
N ILE A 530 -2.35 -38.76 -52.54
CA ILE A 530 -3.42 -38.17 -51.71
C ILE A 530 -3.32 -36.63 -51.73
N LYS A 531 -3.21 -36.02 -52.92
CA LYS A 531 -3.16 -34.55 -53.04
C LYS A 531 -4.53 -33.86 -52.96
N ASP A 532 -5.61 -34.63 -53.15
CA ASP A 532 -6.95 -34.09 -53.40
C ASP A 532 -7.99 -34.40 -52.31
N ASN A 533 -7.66 -35.19 -51.29
CA ASN A 533 -8.56 -35.32 -50.13
C ASN A 533 -8.40 -34.10 -49.21
N LYS A 534 -9.47 -33.31 -49.07
CA LYS A 534 -9.61 -32.22 -48.08
C LYS A 534 -9.53 -32.78 -46.65
N MET A 535 -8.35 -33.21 -46.21
CA MET A 535 -8.07 -33.47 -44.80
C MET A 535 -7.89 -32.12 -44.11
N ARG A 536 -8.83 -31.77 -43.21
CA ARG A 536 -8.66 -30.62 -42.32
C ARG A 536 -7.49 -30.90 -41.38
N PRO A 537 -6.59 -29.94 -41.12
CA PRO A 537 -5.46 -30.15 -40.21
C PRO A 537 -6.00 -30.47 -38.81
N ARG A 538 -5.90 -31.74 -38.39
CA ARG A 538 -6.30 -32.16 -37.04
C ARG A 538 -5.17 -31.79 -36.09
N ILE A 539 -5.35 -30.65 -35.42
CA ILE A 539 -4.47 -30.13 -34.36
C ILE A 539 -4.01 -31.22 -33.36
N ALA A 540 -4.88 -32.20 -33.09
CA ALA A 540 -4.58 -33.34 -32.22
C ALA A 540 -3.48 -34.28 -32.75
N GLU A 541 -3.41 -34.55 -34.05
CA GLU A 541 -2.39 -35.44 -34.65
C GLU A 541 -1.03 -34.73 -34.75
N THR A 542 -1.02 -33.43 -35.08
CA THR A 542 0.17 -32.60 -35.07
C THR A 542 0.76 -32.46 -33.66
N ALA A 543 -0.09 -32.22 -32.65
CA ALA A 543 0.32 -32.19 -31.24
C ALA A 543 0.86 -33.56 -30.77
N LYS A 544 0.22 -34.67 -31.14
CA LYS A 544 0.66 -36.03 -30.77
C LYS A 544 2.02 -36.39 -31.39
N THR A 545 2.30 -35.92 -32.60
CA THR A 545 3.59 -36.15 -33.30
C THR A 545 4.71 -35.27 -32.75
N LEU A 546 4.39 -34.04 -32.34
CA LEU A 546 5.33 -33.11 -31.68
C LEU A 546 5.73 -33.58 -30.27
N CYS A 547 4.87 -34.31 -29.56
CA CYS A 547 5.17 -34.87 -28.24
C CYS A 547 6.12 -36.08 -28.27
N THR A 548 6.22 -36.81 -29.37
CA THR A 548 7.01 -38.07 -29.44
C THR A 548 8.49 -37.91 -29.79
N THR A 549 8.95 -36.71 -30.14
CA THR A 549 10.34 -36.45 -30.60
C THR A 549 11.27 -35.91 -29.50
N ALA A 550 10.92 -36.11 -28.22
CA ALA A 550 11.49 -35.36 -27.10
C ALA A 550 12.93 -35.73 -26.70
N GLY A 551 13.55 -36.74 -27.32
CA GLY A 551 15.00 -37.00 -27.18
C GLY A 551 15.49 -37.30 -25.76
N PHE A 552 14.62 -37.71 -24.84
CA PHE A 552 15.03 -38.06 -23.48
C PHE A 552 15.77 -39.41 -23.48
N THR A 553 17.00 -39.42 -22.97
CA THR A 553 17.80 -40.63 -22.77
C THR A 553 17.79 -41.01 -21.29
N THR A 554 17.73 -42.31 -20.99
CA THR A 554 17.76 -42.82 -19.61
C THR A 554 19.18 -43.03 -19.08
N ASP A 555 20.22 -42.89 -19.94
CA ASP A 555 21.64 -43.08 -19.59
C ASP A 555 22.56 -42.22 -20.50
N LYS A 556 23.82 -42.02 -20.10
CA LYS A 556 24.84 -41.25 -20.86
C LYS A 556 25.32 -42.04 -22.08
N ILE A 557 25.24 -41.42 -23.26
CA ILE A 557 25.51 -42.08 -24.54
C ILE A 557 27.02 -42.32 -24.76
N VAL A 558 27.90 -41.65 -23.99
CA VAL A 558 29.36 -41.88 -24.01
C VAL A 558 29.74 -43.32 -23.65
N ASN A 559 28.90 -44.03 -22.89
CA ASN A 559 29.18 -45.42 -22.49
C ASN A 559 28.86 -46.44 -23.60
N TRP A 560 28.25 -46.00 -24.70
CA TRP A 560 27.84 -46.89 -25.78
C TRP A 560 28.96 -47.07 -26.81
N PRO A 561 29.11 -48.28 -27.39
CA PRO A 561 30.01 -48.48 -28.52
C PRO A 561 29.74 -47.45 -29.63
N THR A 562 30.79 -46.80 -30.15
CA THR A 562 30.71 -45.67 -31.12
C THR A 562 29.86 -45.96 -32.36
N PHE A 563 29.72 -47.23 -32.73
CA PHE A 563 28.80 -47.68 -33.77
C PHE A 563 27.34 -47.27 -33.52
N LEU A 564 26.84 -47.41 -32.28
CA LEU A 564 25.43 -47.15 -31.94
C LEU A 564 25.06 -45.67 -32.05
N PRO A 565 25.82 -44.71 -31.48
CA PRO A 565 25.59 -43.28 -31.70
C PRO A 565 25.58 -42.89 -33.19
N ILE A 566 26.58 -43.34 -33.95
CA ILE A 566 26.68 -43.05 -35.39
C ILE A 566 25.47 -43.62 -36.14
N LEU A 567 25.11 -44.87 -35.89
CA LEU A 567 23.94 -45.53 -36.47
C LEU A 567 22.66 -44.74 -36.16
N LEU A 568 22.50 -44.24 -34.93
CA LEU A 568 21.33 -43.47 -34.51
C LEU A 568 21.24 -42.10 -35.23
N ILE A 569 22.37 -41.42 -35.45
CA ILE A 569 22.38 -40.20 -36.29
C ILE A 569 21.92 -40.52 -37.70
N PHE A 570 22.45 -41.56 -38.33
CA PHE A 570 22.06 -41.93 -39.69
C PHE A 570 20.59 -42.38 -39.77
N ALA A 571 20.12 -43.13 -38.78
CA ALA A 571 18.71 -43.51 -38.67
C ALA A 571 17.81 -42.28 -38.49
N SER A 572 18.27 -41.26 -37.75
CA SER A 572 17.54 -40.00 -37.56
C SER A 572 17.33 -39.22 -38.87
N CYS A 573 18.24 -39.37 -39.84
CA CYS A 573 18.11 -38.78 -41.17
C CYS A 573 17.03 -39.43 -42.03
N ILE A 574 16.58 -40.66 -41.73
CA ILE A 574 15.65 -41.45 -42.57
C ILE A 574 14.30 -41.73 -41.86
N GLY A 575 14.22 -41.55 -40.54
CA GLY A 575 13.13 -42.08 -39.71
C GLY A 575 11.80 -41.31 -39.71
N SER A 576 11.64 -40.20 -40.43
CA SER A 576 10.43 -39.37 -40.34
C SER A 576 9.30 -39.87 -41.27
N CYS A 577 8.09 -40.10 -40.73
CA CYS A 577 6.92 -40.48 -41.52
C CYS A 577 6.32 -39.28 -42.29
N SER A 578 5.56 -39.54 -43.36
CA SER A 578 4.81 -38.47 -44.06
C SER A 578 3.81 -37.80 -43.12
N GLY A 579 3.79 -36.46 -43.07
CA GLY A 579 3.00 -35.69 -42.09
C GLY A 579 3.65 -35.48 -40.72
N SER A 580 4.86 -36.03 -40.49
CA SER A 580 5.66 -35.77 -39.30
C SER A 580 6.48 -34.48 -39.42
N THR A 581 6.69 -33.76 -38.32
CA THR A 581 7.56 -32.56 -38.25
C THR A 581 9.04 -32.88 -38.06
N GLY A 582 9.43 -34.16 -38.12
CA GLY A 582 10.85 -34.56 -38.11
C GLY A 582 11.56 -34.04 -39.36
N GLY A 583 12.66 -33.31 -39.18
CA GLY A 583 13.38 -32.63 -40.25
C GLY A 583 14.23 -33.55 -41.13
N GLY A 584 14.38 -34.81 -40.73
CA GLY A 584 15.00 -35.86 -41.54
C GLY A 584 14.25 -36.14 -42.84
N ILE A 585 14.93 -36.80 -43.78
CA ILE A 585 14.37 -37.25 -45.04
C ILE A 585 13.26 -38.26 -44.77
N LYS A 586 12.05 -37.94 -45.23
CA LYS A 586 10.88 -38.80 -45.01
C LYS A 586 11.11 -40.21 -45.56
N VAL A 587 10.65 -41.23 -44.83
CA VAL A 587 10.74 -42.65 -45.23
C VAL A 587 10.23 -42.88 -46.66
N ILE A 588 9.11 -42.24 -47.02
CA ILE A 588 8.54 -42.32 -48.37
C ILE A 588 9.46 -41.75 -49.46
N ARG A 589 10.22 -40.68 -49.18
CA ARG A 589 11.19 -40.10 -50.13
C ARG A 589 12.37 -41.06 -50.31
N MET A 590 12.81 -41.73 -49.24
CA MET A 590 13.86 -42.76 -49.32
C MET A 590 13.44 -43.99 -50.12
N ILE A 591 12.21 -44.48 -49.93
CA ILE A 591 11.65 -45.58 -50.74
C ILE A 591 11.60 -45.18 -52.23
N LEU A 592 11.16 -43.95 -52.53
CA LEU A 592 11.09 -43.45 -53.90
C LEU A 592 12.46 -43.29 -54.55
N LEU A 593 13.48 -42.83 -53.81
CA LEU A 593 14.86 -42.77 -54.29
C LEU A 593 15.39 -44.18 -54.60
N TYR A 594 15.11 -45.16 -53.74
CA TYR A 594 15.50 -46.55 -53.97
C TYR A 594 14.81 -47.16 -55.21
N LEU A 595 13.50 -46.97 -55.35
CA LEU A 595 12.75 -47.44 -56.52
C LEU A 595 13.22 -46.76 -57.81
N GLN A 596 13.59 -45.48 -57.73
CA GLN A 596 14.15 -44.74 -58.85
C GLN A 596 15.54 -45.24 -59.23
N GLY A 597 16.43 -45.48 -58.27
CA GLY A 597 17.74 -46.08 -58.54
C GLY A 597 17.61 -47.46 -59.18
N SER A 598 16.74 -48.30 -58.64
CA SER A 598 16.44 -49.63 -59.19
C SER A 598 15.88 -49.56 -60.62
N LYS A 599 15.03 -48.56 -60.91
CA LYS A 599 14.49 -48.33 -62.25
C LYS A 599 15.57 -47.91 -63.25
N GLU A 600 16.49 -47.02 -62.87
CA GLU A 600 17.58 -46.61 -63.75
C GLU A 600 18.55 -47.76 -64.02
N LEU A 601 18.86 -48.59 -63.02
CA LEU A 601 19.64 -49.82 -63.22
C LEU A 601 18.96 -50.77 -64.22
N LYS A 602 17.64 -50.97 -64.11
CA LYS A 602 16.88 -51.81 -65.06
C LYS A 602 16.83 -51.24 -66.47
N LYS A 603 16.83 -49.91 -66.62
CA LYS A 603 16.91 -49.24 -67.93
C LYS A 603 18.28 -49.36 -68.59
N LEU A 604 19.36 -49.36 -67.80
CA LEU A 604 20.70 -49.61 -68.34
C LEU A 604 20.81 -51.01 -68.96
N VAL A 605 20.14 -52.01 -68.36
CA VAL A 605 20.08 -53.37 -68.90
C VAL A 605 19.07 -53.50 -70.05
N HIS A 606 17.95 -52.77 -70.00
CA HIS A 606 16.90 -52.78 -71.02
C HIS A 606 16.53 -51.36 -71.49
N PRO A 607 17.25 -50.78 -72.49
CA PRO A 607 17.14 -49.38 -72.87
C PRO A 607 15.74 -48.93 -73.34
N ASN A 608 14.99 -49.84 -73.98
CA ASN A 608 13.68 -49.54 -74.56
C ASN A 608 12.50 -49.85 -73.62
N ALA A 609 12.75 -50.37 -72.41
CA ALA A 609 11.69 -50.75 -71.48
C ALA A 609 11.11 -49.54 -70.74
N ILE A 610 9.79 -49.35 -70.83
CA ILE A 610 9.07 -48.26 -70.15
C ILE A 610 8.66 -48.73 -68.75
N TYR A 611 9.50 -48.42 -67.75
CA TYR A 611 9.19 -48.69 -66.35
C TYR A 611 8.45 -47.50 -65.69
N SER A 612 7.27 -47.74 -65.12
CA SER A 612 6.57 -46.79 -64.25
C SER A 612 6.87 -47.08 -62.78
N ILE A 613 7.19 -46.06 -61.97
CA ILE A 613 7.28 -46.24 -60.51
C ILE A 613 5.86 -46.16 -59.95
N LYS A 614 5.46 -47.21 -59.25
CA LYS A 614 4.18 -47.30 -58.56
C LYS A 614 4.41 -47.33 -57.05
N VAL A 615 3.57 -46.63 -56.31
CA VAL A 615 3.45 -46.77 -54.85
C VAL A 615 2.01 -47.14 -54.57
N ASN A 616 1.81 -48.28 -53.93
CA ASN A 616 0.52 -48.98 -53.89
C ASN A 616 0.01 -49.18 -55.33
N ASP A 617 -1.21 -48.73 -55.65
CA ASP A 617 -1.83 -48.90 -56.97
C ASP A 617 -1.72 -47.67 -57.90
N HIS A 618 -1.02 -46.61 -57.48
CA HIS A 618 -0.92 -45.38 -58.25
C HIS A 618 0.45 -45.21 -58.91
N ALA A 619 0.45 -44.94 -60.22
CA ALA A 619 1.65 -44.56 -60.96
C ALA A 619 2.05 -43.11 -60.64
N LEU A 620 3.31 -42.89 -60.27
CA LEU A 620 3.84 -41.57 -59.95
C LEU A 620 4.33 -40.85 -61.22
N SER A 621 4.05 -39.55 -61.29
CA SER A 621 4.52 -38.71 -62.39
C SER A 621 6.02 -38.40 -62.26
N ASN A 622 6.71 -38.29 -63.39
CA ASN A 622 8.13 -37.92 -63.44
C ASN A 622 8.44 -36.55 -62.77
N LYS A 623 7.44 -35.67 -62.65
CA LYS A 623 7.58 -34.38 -61.94
C LYS A 623 7.81 -34.58 -60.45
N ILE A 624 7.10 -35.51 -59.81
CA ILE A 624 7.26 -35.82 -58.38
C ILE A 624 8.65 -36.39 -58.13
N LEU A 625 9.13 -37.28 -59.02
CA LEU A 625 10.45 -37.89 -58.92
C LEU A 625 11.59 -36.86 -59.06
N LYS A 626 11.48 -35.89 -59.97
CA LYS A 626 12.45 -34.79 -60.10
C LYS A 626 12.48 -33.88 -58.85
N ASN A 627 11.32 -33.58 -58.27
CA ASN A 627 11.26 -32.75 -57.06
C ASN A 627 11.95 -33.41 -55.85
N ILE A 628 11.92 -34.74 -55.75
CA ILE A 628 12.60 -35.48 -54.67
C ILE A 628 14.13 -35.34 -54.78
N TRP A 629 14.68 -35.41 -55.99
CA TRP A 629 16.11 -35.16 -56.23
C TRP A 629 16.53 -33.74 -55.85
N GLY A 630 15.72 -32.74 -56.22
CA GLY A 630 15.97 -31.36 -55.79
C GLY A 630 15.99 -31.21 -54.28
N PHE A 631 15.05 -31.86 -53.57
CA PHE A 631 15.00 -31.82 -52.11
C PHE A 631 16.24 -32.45 -51.48
N PHE A 632 16.66 -33.62 -51.97
CA PHE A 632 17.81 -34.34 -51.45
C PHE A 632 19.11 -33.54 -51.61
N LEU A 633 19.30 -32.90 -52.77
CA LEU A 633 20.45 -32.02 -53.02
C LEU A 633 20.45 -30.81 -52.08
N ALA A 634 19.30 -30.14 -51.90
CA ALA A 634 19.18 -28.99 -51.01
C ALA A 634 19.45 -29.38 -49.54
N TYR A 635 18.98 -30.56 -49.10
CA TYR A 635 19.23 -31.09 -47.77
C TYR A 635 20.71 -31.32 -47.50
N ILE A 636 21.42 -31.99 -48.41
CA ILE A 636 22.86 -32.22 -48.29
C ILE A 636 23.62 -30.89 -48.28
N LEU A 637 23.25 -29.94 -49.15
CA LEU A 637 23.93 -28.65 -49.23
C LEU A 637 23.81 -27.86 -47.92
N ILE A 638 22.60 -27.77 -47.36
CA ILE A 638 22.35 -27.06 -46.09
C ILE A 638 23.10 -27.73 -44.94
N PHE A 639 23.11 -29.07 -44.92
CA PHE A 639 23.85 -29.83 -43.91
C PHE A 639 25.36 -29.54 -43.98
N ILE A 640 25.97 -29.61 -45.16
CA ILE A 640 27.40 -29.36 -45.36
C ILE A 640 27.76 -27.91 -45.01
N VAL A 641 27.01 -26.94 -45.51
CA VAL A 641 27.27 -25.52 -45.25
C VAL A 641 27.14 -25.22 -43.77
N SER A 642 26.09 -25.72 -43.10
CA SER A 642 25.92 -25.53 -41.66
C SER A 642 27.06 -26.19 -40.87
N ALA A 643 27.46 -27.41 -41.22
CA ALA A 643 28.55 -28.12 -40.56
C ALA A 643 29.89 -27.37 -40.69
N LEU A 644 30.22 -26.86 -41.87
CA LEU A 644 31.43 -26.07 -42.09
C LEU A 644 31.43 -24.77 -41.29
N ILE A 645 30.28 -24.09 -41.18
CA ILE A 645 30.16 -22.88 -40.37
C ILE A 645 30.36 -23.19 -38.88
N ILE A 646 29.81 -24.30 -38.38
CA ILE A 646 30.00 -24.70 -36.97
C ILE A 646 31.47 -25.10 -36.71
N ILE A 647 32.11 -25.82 -37.63
CA ILE A 647 33.55 -26.13 -37.53
C ILE A 647 34.38 -24.84 -37.51
N ALA A 648 34.02 -23.84 -38.33
CA ALA A 648 34.69 -22.54 -38.34
C ALA A 648 34.58 -21.76 -37.01
N THR A 649 33.64 -22.12 -36.13
CA THR A 649 33.55 -21.56 -34.77
C THR A 649 34.51 -22.23 -33.76
N GLY A 650 35.33 -23.19 -34.20
CA GLY A 650 36.30 -23.89 -33.35
C GLY A 650 35.77 -25.17 -32.71
N VAL A 651 34.59 -25.64 -33.11
CA VAL A 651 33.99 -26.90 -32.65
C VAL A 651 34.61 -28.07 -33.43
N ASP A 652 34.90 -29.17 -32.75
CA ASP A 652 35.44 -30.37 -33.40
C ASP A 652 34.45 -30.95 -34.41
N TYR A 653 34.97 -31.67 -35.42
CA TYR A 653 34.15 -32.19 -36.51
C TYR A 653 33.02 -33.09 -35.99
N CYS A 654 33.26 -33.93 -34.98
CA CYS A 654 32.26 -34.87 -34.48
C CYS A 654 31.09 -34.12 -33.83
N SER A 655 31.37 -33.16 -32.95
CA SER A 655 30.36 -32.31 -32.33
C SER A 655 29.65 -31.40 -33.34
N ALA A 656 30.36 -30.89 -34.35
CA ALA A 656 29.79 -30.04 -35.38
C ALA A 656 28.82 -30.81 -36.29
N PHE A 657 29.22 -31.99 -36.77
CA PHE A 657 28.34 -32.86 -37.57
C PHE A 657 27.14 -33.32 -36.76
N SER A 658 27.35 -33.69 -35.50
CA SER A 658 26.27 -34.15 -34.63
C SER A 658 25.30 -33.03 -34.26
N SER A 659 25.78 -31.83 -33.91
CA SER A 659 24.92 -30.69 -33.59
C SER A 659 24.08 -30.23 -34.78
N VAL A 660 24.65 -30.23 -35.99
CA VAL A 660 23.94 -29.92 -37.23
C VAL A 660 22.94 -31.01 -37.60
N ALA A 661 23.30 -32.29 -37.44
CA ALA A 661 22.36 -33.40 -37.63
C ALA A 661 21.19 -33.33 -36.65
N ALA A 662 21.48 -33.10 -35.37
CA ALA A 662 20.47 -32.92 -34.32
C ALA A 662 19.54 -31.74 -34.63
N ALA A 663 20.10 -30.58 -35.00
CA ALA A 663 19.33 -29.41 -35.35
C ALA A 663 18.50 -29.62 -36.62
N LEU A 664 19.11 -30.05 -37.73
CA LEU A 664 18.44 -30.21 -39.03
C LEU A 664 17.38 -31.32 -39.00
N ASN A 665 17.60 -32.39 -38.23
CA ASN A 665 16.62 -33.47 -38.10
C ASN A 665 15.57 -33.22 -37.02
N ASN A 666 15.71 -32.16 -36.21
CA ASN A 666 14.92 -31.88 -35.02
C ASN A 666 14.96 -33.01 -33.99
N VAL A 667 16.15 -33.57 -33.78
CA VAL A 667 16.40 -34.65 -32.83
C VAL A 667 17.11 -34.02 -31.64
N GLY A 668 16.55 -34.19 -30.43
CA GLY A 668 17.05 -33.52 -29.22
C GLY A 668 18.44 -33.97 -28.73
N ILE A 669 19.07 -34.94 -29.41
CA ILE A 669 20.31 -35.59 -28.97
C ILE A 669 21.42 -35.23 -29.96
N GLY A 670 22.45 -34.55 -29.45
CA GLY A 670 23.74 -34.41 -30.11
C GLY A 670 24.82 -35.19 -29.35
N PHE A 671 26.02 -35.29 -29.92
CA PHE A 671 27.18 -35.97 -29.35
C PHE A 671 28.36 -35.00 -29.19
N GLY A 672 29.35 -35.41 -28.41
CA GLY A 672 30.50 -34.57 -28.07
C GLY A 672 30.09 -33.47 -27.10
N ILE A 673 30.49 -32.22 -27.36
CA ILE A 673 30.28 -31.10 -26.42
C ILE A 673 28.80 -30.69 -26.25
N VAL A 674 27.90 -31.21 -27.09
CA VAL A 674 26.46 -30.94 -27.08
C VAL A 674 25.60 -32.09 -26.52
N GLU A 675 26.21 -33.09 -25.89
CA GLU A 675 25.51 -34.29 -25.38
C GLU A 675 24.39 -33.94 -24.39
N ASN A 676 24.69 -33.12 -23.38
CA ASN A 676 23.72 -32.77 -22.35
C ASN A 676 22.83 -31.59 -22.76
N ASN A 677 23.43 -30.59 -23.44
CA ASN A 677 22.76 -29.40 -23.93
C ASN A 677 23.69 -28.60 -24.86
N PHE A 678 23.13 -27.61 -25.55
CA PHE A 678 23.87 -26.74 -26.47
C PHE A 678 24.50 -25.51 -25.77
N SER A 679 24.52 -25.45 -24.43
CA SER A 679 24.94 -24.23 -23.69
C SER A 679 26.42 -23.90 -23.84
N SER A 680 27.26 -24.93 -23.98
CA SER A 680 28.72 -24.85 -24.15
C SER A 680 29.15 -24.22 -25.48
N LEU A 681 28.23 -24.14 -26.46
CA LEU A 681 28.53 -23.58 -27.78
C LEU A 681 28.62 -22.05 -27.75
N HIS A 682 29.45 -21.52 -28.64
CA HIS A 682 29.56 -20.08 -28.88
C HIS A 682 28.21 -19.51 -29.37
N ASN A 683 27.90 -18.25 -29.02
CA ASN A 683 26.62 -17.63 -29.33
C ASN A 683 26.32 -17.59 -30.83
N PHE A 684 27.33 -17.35 -31.67
CA PHE A 684 27.19 -17.42 -33.13
C PHE A 684 26.81 -18.83 -33.62
N ALA A 685 27.45 -19.88 -33.09
CA ALA A 685 27.12 -21.27 -33.42
C ALA A 685 25.66 -21.61 -33.06
N LYS A 686 25.18 -21.13 -31.90
CA LYS A 686 23.77 -21.30 -31.49
C LYS A 686 22.80 -20.66 -32.48
N TRP A 687 23.07 -19.46 -32.99
CA TRP A 687 22.23 -18.82 -34.00
C TRP A 687 22.17 -19.58 -35.32
N ILE A 688 23.31 -20.12 -35.76
CA ILE A 688 23.37 -20.97 -36.96
C ILE A 688 22.55 -22.24 -36.74
N LEU A 689 22.69 -22.90 -35.59
CA LEU A 689 21.91 -24.10 -35.27
C LEU A 689 20.40 -23.81 -35.15
N ILE A 690 20.00 -22.64 -34.65
CA ILE A 690 18.59 -22.21 -34.65
C ILE A 690 18.08 -22.09 -36.10
N LEU A 691 18.86 -21.49 -37.00
CA LEU A 691 18.49 -21.38 -38.41
C LEU A 691 18.42 -22.76 -39.09
N THR A 692 19.41 -23.62 -38.85
CA THR A 692 19.44 -25.01 -39.34
C THR A 692 18.23 -25.80 -38.84
N MET A 693 17.84 -25.59 -37.57
CA MET A 693 16.64 -26.19 -36.98
C MET A 693 15.37 -25.71 -37.67
N LEU A 694 15.28 -24.43 -38.04
CA LEU A 694 14.15 -23.92 -38.82
C LEU A 694 14.05 -24.56 -40.20
N PHE A 695 15.17 -24.78 -40.90
CA PHE A 695 15.19 -25.52 -42.18
C PHE A 695 14.66 -26.95 -42.03
N GLY A 696 15.01 -27.61 -40.92
CA GLY A 696 14.50 -28.93 -40.58
C GLY A 696 13.01 -28.92 -40.25
N ARG A 697 12.59 -27.97 -39.42
CA ARG A 697 11.24 -27.92 -38.83
C ARG A 697 10.16 -27.43 -39.78
N LEU A 698 10.51 -26.54 -40.71
CA LEU A 698 9.58 -25.94 -41.68
C LEU A 698 9.72 -26.51 -43.09
N GLU A 699 10.51 -27.58 -43.27
CA GLU A 699 10.90 -28.18 -44.56
C GLU A 699 11.70 -27.22 -45.47
N ILE A 700 12.75 -27.75 -46.10
CA ILE A 700 13.77 -26.95 -46.78
C ILE A 700 13.20 -26.04 -47.89
N PHE A 701 12.37 -26.59 -48.78
CA PHE A 701 11.85 -25.80 -49.90
C PHE A 701 10.83 -24.75 -49.49
N THR A 702 10.04 -25.04 -48.46
CA THR A 702 9.11 -24.09 -47.87
C THR A 702 9.85 -22.84 -47.38
N LEU A 703 10.95 -23.03 -46.64
CA LEU A 703 11.74 -21.91 -46.14
C LEU A 703 12.51 -21.19 -47.27
N LEU A 704 13.08 -21.93 -48.22
CA LEU A 704 13.77 -21.34 -49.38
C LEU A 704 12.84 -20.52 -50.29
N ILE A 705 11.58 -20.93 -50.42
CA ILE A 705 10.58 -20.20 -51.22
C ILE A 705 10.33 -18.81 -50.62
N LEU A 706 10.32 -18.66 -49.29
CA LEU A 706 10.14 -17.35 -48.64
C LEU A 706 11.26 -16.36 -48.99
N PHE A 707 12.45 -16.84 -49.37
CA PHE A 707 13.56 -16.00 -49.80
C PHE A 707 13.58 -15.72 -51.31
N THR A 708 12.66 -16.28 -52.08
CA THR A 708 12.55 -15.96 -53.51
C THR A 708 11.62 -14.76 -53.73
N PRO A 709 12.07 -13.70 -54.42
CA PRO A 709 11.24 -12.51 -54.68
C PRO A 709 9.92 -12.82 -55.38
N THR A 710 9.89 -13.91 -56.15
CA THR A 710 8.72 -14.40 -56.88
C THR A 710 7.58 -14.85 -55.96
N PHE A 711 7.87 -15.31 -54.75
CA PHE A 711 6.84 -15.69 -53.77
C PHE A 711 6.04 -14.49 -53.26
N TRP A 712 6.68 -13.32 -53.16
CA TRP A 712 6.07 -12.09 -52.63
C TRP A 712 5.42 -11.21 -53.69
N ARG A 713 5.61 -11.51 -54.98
CA ARG A 713 4.91 -10.85 -56.08
C ARG A 713 3.59 -11.57 -56.34
N LYS A 714 2.48 -10.87 -56.13
CA LYS A 714 1.11 -11.34 -56.42
C LYS A 714 0.88 -11.53 -57.91
#